data_AF-A0A3P3YKL7-F1
#
_entry.id   AF-A0A3P3YKL7-F1
#
_cell.length_a   1.000
_cell.length_b   1.000
_cell.length_c   1.000
_cell.angle_alpha   90.00
_cell.angle_beta   90.00
_cell.angle_gamma   90.00
#
_symmetry.space_group_name_H-M   'P 1'
#
loop_
_entity.id
_entity.type
_entity.pdbx_description
1 polymer ?
#
loop_
_entity_poly.entity_id
_entity_poly.type
_entity_poly.pdbx_seq_one_letter_code
_entity_poly.pdbx_strand_id
1 'polypeptide(L)'
;MAVKDSAEGVVPAFVCTSVAQGCGPLRPAVPIVIGPTDSVQAVQVAQIASLIGLPMISSVASSPVLSDKSMYSSFSRIFPPDNFQGKAMADVVAYFGWRFVAVIATTDTYGQNLMNSFQAACTARSITVLSIVQFMSGSDPTTHVQQIRDSGARIIALHMLGADAKAVMNVAATMKLLSPLYVWFGSDGVHDLNANSLPVPGLLCTDGYMNPSSRAYRQFASDWEVRYQNDTAREYQRITAVAPFTYDATLLAFTVLSTAMSSGANLSNGTDMVLRIRNTTFDGVTGNITMDSSGDRPGAYNLYNVIDVNGVRQWAISAFVLSSHIQEVQPTRFGDGTSSVPTDWPAIVRLRIRASSAASAAVKALAGLGLSLAMITLAFNIRYRRNEYIRLSSPAMNNILIVGCMTAYVATIVMAHQEDPDGGATMNCYVTNILLSLAFSLSYGVLFSKTYRIARIFQKGPLKVLVITHWQLIRYVGILVFLDVVILATWFVADPLSRVRTDLPSYPDPSDPMRSIVSPFFESCTSKNMTTFVSVILIYKGIVTLGGVYLAYATSDVEIPALNDSKYIGMSIYCAGSLAVITLPILQYVDRSRPDARFLLSTLAIISATTGQLCILFFPKMFAVMTGAHSTLTRATKPLQVKPKTPSGTAHH
;
A
#
# COMPACT_ATOMS: atom_id res chain seq x y z
N MET A 1 65.00 24.47 9.15
CA MET A 1 65.43 23.15 8.63
C MET A 1 65.47 23.30 7.12
N ALA A 2 66.67 23.37 6.53
CA ALA A 2 66.85 23.67 5.11
C ALA A 2 66.41 22.46 4.27
N VAL A 3 65.48 22.67 3.35
CA VAL A 3 65.05 21.67 2.36
C VAL A 3 66.07 21.70 1.23
N LYS A 4 66.64 20.52 0.95
CA LYS A 4 67.54 20.27 -0.19
C LYS A 4 66.76 20.44 -1.49
N ASP A 5 67.33 21.22 -2.41
CA ASP A 5 66.91 21.30 -3.80
C ASP A 5 66.90 19.90 -4.45
N SER A 6 65.71 19.41 -4.79
CA SER A 6 65.51 18.36 -5.78
C SER A 6 65.14 19.00 -7.11
N ALA A 7 65.74 18.52 -8.19
CA ALA A 7 65.73 19.08 -9.54
C ALA A 7 64.38 18.98 -10.30
N GLU A 8 63.29 19.41 -9.68
CA GLU A 8 62.01 19.67 -10.32
C GLU A 8 61.62 21.12 -10.02
N GLY A 9 61.26 21.89 -11.04
CA GLY A 9 61.01 23.33 -10.95
C GLY A 9 59.81 23.73 -10.09
N VAL A 10 59.93 23.58 -8.77
CA VAL A 10 58.98 24.11 -7.79
C VAL A 10 59.27 25.59 -7.61
N VAL A 11 58.47 26.45 -8.25
CA VAL A 11 58.46 27.88 -7.93
C VAL A 11 57.57 28.07 -6.70
N PRO A 12 58.09 28.54 -5.54
CA PRO A 12 57.24 28.85 -4.40
C PRO A 12 56.27 29.99 -4.79
N ALA A 13 54.97 29.69 -4.81
CA ALA A 13 53.92 30.67 -5.09
C ALA A 13 53.80 31.75 -3.99
N PHE A 14 54.43 31.54 -2.84
CA PHE A 14 54.40 32.41 -1.67
C PHE A 14 55.81 32.83 -1.29
N VAL A 15 56.10 34.15 -1.32
CA VAL A 15 57.36 34.72 -0.83
C VAL A 15 57.04 35.60 0.38
N CYS A 16 57.35 35.12 1.59
CA CYS A 16 57.42 35.98 2.76
C CYS A 16 58.75 36.73 2.74
N THR A 17 58.74 38.05 2.57
CA THR A 17 59.91 38.90 2.83
C THR A 17 59.72 39.66 4.14
N SER A 18 60.10 39.06 5.27
CA SER A 18 60.03 39.71 6.59
C SER A 18 61.23 40.64 6.89
N VAL A 19 61.93 41.17 5.89
CA VAL A 19 63.17 41.96 6.14
C VAL A 19 63.29 43.25 5.29
N ALA A 20 62.27 43.63 4.51
CA ALA A 20 62.22 44.96 3.89
C ALA A 20 61.03 45.74 4.44
N GLN A 21 61.28 46.93 4.99
CA GLN A 21 60.29 47.85 5.54
C GLN A 21 59.34 48.40 4.46
N GLY A 22 58.45 47.55 3.95
CA GLY A 22 57.38 47.94 3.02
C GLY A 22 56.43 46.77 2.76
N CYS A 23 55.23 46.82 3.35
CA CYS A 23 54.13 45.94 2.94
C CYS A 23 53.60 46.41 1.59
N GLY A 24 54.22 45.94 0.50
CA GLY A 24 53.58 45.95 -0.81
C GLY A 24 52.48 44.90 -0.87
N PRO A 25 51.44 45.06 -1.71
CA PRO A 25 50.47 44.00 -1.95
C PRO A 25 51.20 42.75 -2.45
N LEU A 26 50.94 41.60 -1.81
CA LEU A 26 51.41 40.29 -2.28
C LEU A 26 50.91 40.10 -3.72
N ARG A 27 51.83 40.02 -4.68
CA ARG A 27 51.50 39.82 -6.10
C ARG A 27 51.61 38.34 -6.46
N PRO A 28 50.77 37.84 -7.37
CA PRO A 28 50.92 36.49 -7.91
C PRO A 28 52.32 36.27 -8.50
N ALA A 29 53.04 35.27 -7.99
CA ALA A 29 54.36 34.89 -8.52
C ALA A 29 54.25 34.08 -9.84
N VAL A 30 53.09 33.49 -10.08
CA VAL A 30 52.75 32.72 -11.29
C VAL A 30 51.42 33.23 -11.86
N PRO A 31 51.20 33.12 -13.18
CA PRO A 31 50.02 33.70 -13.81
C PRO A 31 48.73 32.89 -13.56
N ILE A 32 48.82 31.56 -13.43
CA ILE A 32 47.69 30.65 -13.18
C ILE A 32 48.19 29.47 -12.33
N VAL A 33 47.38 29.02 -11.37
CA VAL A 33 47.56 27.74 -10.66
C VAL A 33 46.51 26.73 -11.12
N ILE A 34 46.93 25.49 -11.36
CA ILE A 34 46.04 24.37 -11.62
C ILE A 34 45.87 23.57 -10.32
N GLY A 35 44.62 23.30 -9.93
CA GLY A 35 44.27 22.65 -8.66
C GLY A 35 43.95 23.66 -7.53
N PRO A 36 43.79 23.21 -6.27
CA PRO A 36 43.77 21.82 -5.81
C PRO A 36 42.64 20.99 -6.41
N THR A 37 42.78 19.67 -6.34
CA THR A 37 41.79 18.69 -6.81
C THR A 37 40.72 18.41 -5.75
N ASP A 38 41.13 18.20 -4.50
CA ASP A 38 40.20 17.91 -3.40
C ASP A 38 39.41 19.14 -2.94
N SER A 39 38.11 18.98 -2.71
CA SER A 39 37.21 20.07 -2.30
C SER A 39 37.57 20.69 -0.95
N VAL A 40 38.03 19.89 0.03
CA VAL A 40 38.41 20.38 1.36
C VAL A 40 39.68 21.24 1.25
N GLN A 41 40.65 20.81 0.45
CA GLN A 41 41.86 21.58 0.18
C GLN A 41 41.59 22.85 -0.65
N ALA A 42 40.76 22.73 -1.69
CA ALA A 42 40.43 23.84 -2.57
C ALA A 42 39.77 25.00 -1.81
N VAL A 43 38.84 24.71 -0.88
CA VAL A 43 38.21 25.73 -0.02
C VAL A 43 39.24 26.52 0.77
N GLN A 44 40.29 25.87 1.29
CA GLN A 44 41.32 26.57 2.07
C GLN A 44 42.26 27.40 1.18
N VAL A 45 42.76 26.81 0.08
CA VAL A 45 43.75 27.47 -0.79
C VAL A 45 43.12 28.61 -1.59
N ALA A 46 41.88 28.45 -2.06
CA ALA A 46 41.21 29.46 -2.90
C ALA A 46 40.91 30.77 -2.17
N GLN A 47 40.72 30.74 -0.84
CA GLN A 47 40.57 31.97 -0.04
C GLN A 47 41.86 32.79 -0.06
N ILE A 48 43.00 32.13 0.17
CA ILE A 48 44.31 32.78 0.15
C ILE A 48 44.62 33.31 -1.25
N ALA A 49 44.35 32.51 -2.28
CA ALA A 49 44.56 32.92 -3.67
C ALA A 49 43.71 34.15 -4.04
N SER A 50 42.47 34.24 -3.55
CA SER A 50 41.59 35.38 -3.79
C SER A 50 42.12 36.66 -3.12
N LEU A 51 42.73 36.55 -1.94
CA LEU A 51 43.32 37.70 -1.23
C LEU A 51 44.49 38.33 -2.02
N ILE A 52 45.29 37.51 -2.70
CA ILE A 52 46.46 37.97 -3.47
C ILE A 52 46.17 38.11 -4.97
N GLY A 53 44.92 37.87 -5.39
CA GLY A 53 44.51 37.91 -6.80
C GLY A 53 45.15 36.83 -7.67
N LEU A 54 45.53 35.68 -7.13
CA LEU A 54 46.13 34.57 -7.86
C LEU A 54 45.04 33.76 -8.59
N PRO A 55 45.03 33.70 -9.94
CA PRO A 55 44.03 32.94 -10.70
C PRO A 55 44.20 31.44 -10.50
N MET A 56 43.09 30.73 -10.28
CA MET A 56 43.09 29.28 -10.10
C MET A 56 42.10 28.59 -11.04
N ILE A 57 42.52 27.44 -11.57
CA ILE A 57 41.67 26.52 -12.32
C ILE A 57 41.74 25.15 -11.63
N SER A 58 40.71 24.79 -10.86
CA SER A 58 40.63 23.43 -10.35
C SER A 58 40.13 22.48 -11.44
N SER A 59 40.76 21.31 -11.52
CA SER A 59 40.33 20.25 -12.44
C SER A 59 39.15 19.44 -11.93
N VAL A 60 38.93 19.32 -10.61
CA VAL A 60 37.89 18.44 -10.04
C VAL A 60 37.20 18.92 -8.76
N ALA A 61 37.65 20.00 -8.10
CA ALA A 61 37.01 20.45 -6.86
C ALA A 61 35.56 20.91 -7.10
N SER A 62 34.62 20.13 -6.58
CA SER A 62 33.20 20.20 -6.93
C SER A 62 32.32 20.90 -5.88
N SER A 63 32.86 21.27 -4.71
CA SER A 63 32.07 21.94 -3.66
C SER A 63 31.38 23.21 -4.16
N PRO A 64 30.05 23.36 -3.98
CA PRO A 64 29.31 24.56 -4.38
C PRO A 64 29.72 25.83 -3.61
N VAL A 65 30.38 25.69 -2.45
CA VAL A 65 30.87 26.83 -1.66
C VAL A 65 31.87 27.67 -2.46
N LEU A 66 32.65 27.05 -3.34
CA LEU A 66 33.64 27.70 -4.21
C LEU A 66 33.03 28.58 -5.31
N SER A 67 31.70 28.51 -5.50
CA SER A 67 30.95 29.36 -6.43
C SER A 67 30.75 30.78 -5.89
N ASP A 68 30.89 31.02 -4.59
CA ASP A 68 30.74 32.35 -3.99
C ASP A 68 31.93 33.25 -4.32
N LYS A 69 31.77 34.14 -5.32
CA LYS A 69 32.84 35.04 -5.78
C LYS A 69 33.07 36.26 -4.88
N SER A 70 32.27 36.45 -3.84
CA SER A 70 32.63 37.40 -2.78
C SER A 70 33.80 36.88 -1.93
N MET A 71 33.90 35.56 -1.79
CA MET A 71 34.95 34.88 -1.01
C MET A 71 36.05 34.26 -1.89
N TYR A 72 35.69 33.73 -3.06
CA TYR A 72 36.56 32.96 -3.96
C TYR A 72 36.69 33.63 -5.35
N SER A 73 37.00 34.94 -5.35
CA SER A 73 36.95 35.80 -6.53
C SER A 73 37.85 35.32 -7.68
N SER A 74 39.02 34.75 -7.38
CA SER A 74 39.99 34.28 -8.38
C SER A 74 39.87 32.80 -8.75
N PHE A 75 38.93 32.08 -8.14
CA PHE A 75 38.72 30.65 -8.38
C PHE A 75 37.82 30.40 -9.59
N SER A 76 38.23 29.47 -10.44
CA SER A 76 37.43 28.89 -11.52
C SER A 76 37.65 27.38 -11.57
N ARG A 77 36.74 26.63 -12.20
CA ARG A 77 36.87 25.17 -12.35
C ARG A 77 36.24 24.66 -13.63
N ILE A 78 36.73 23.52 -14.07
CA ILE A 78 36.22 22.82 -15.26
C ILE A 78 35.37 21.60 -14.91
N PHE A 79 35.42 21.11 -13.68
CA PHE A 79 34.50 20.07 -13.21
C PHE A 79 33.23 20.73 -12.70
N PRO A 80 32.05 20.21 -13.07
CA PRO A 80 30.81 20.83 -12.64
C PRO A 80 30.57 20.69 -11.12
N PRO A 81 29.98 21.69 -10.45
CA PRO A 81 29.73 21.63 -9.02
C PRO A 81 28.71 20.57 -8.59
N ASP A 82 28.76 20.16 -7.31
CA ASP A 82 27.92 19.10 -6.72
C ASP A 82 26.41 19.39 -6.83
N ASN A 83 26.00 20.66 -6.93
CA ASN A 83 24.60 21.01 -7.12
C ASN A 83 24.04 20.53 -8.46
N PHE A 84 24.87 20.52 -9.51
CA PHE A 84 24.52 19.93 -10.80
C PHE A 84 24.48 18.40 -10.71
N GLN A 85 25.38 17.78 -9.94
CA GLN A 85 25.42 16.32 -9.78
C GLN A 85 24.24 15.81 -8.96
N GLY A 86 23.92 16.45 -7.83
CA GLY A 86 22.75 16.10 -7.03
C GLY A 86 21.46 16.21 -7.85
N LYS A 87 21.38 17.19 -8.76
CA LYS A 87 20.29 17.28 -9.74
C LYS A 87 20.30 16.11 -10.73
N ALA A 88 21.45 15.80 -11.32
CA ALA A 88 21.62 14.68 -12.26
C ALA A 88 21.28 13.32 -11.63
N MET A 89 21.69 13.11 -10.38
CA MET A 89 21.34 11.93 -9.59
C MET A 89 19.82 11.82 -9.40
N ALA A 90 19.12 12.91 -9.08
CA ALA A 90 17.66 12.92 -8.98
C ALA A 90 16.97 12.70 -10.35
N ASP A 91 17.56 13.19 -11.44
CA ASP A 91 17.09 12.92 -12.80
C ASP A 91 17.20 11.43 -13.17
N VAL A 92 18.27 10.76 -12.74
CA VAL A 92 18.44 9.30 -12.91
C VAL A 92 17.37 8.53 -12.13
N VAL A 93 17.09 8.92 -10.89
CA VAL A 93 16.03 8.29 -10.08
C VAL A 93 14.66 8.45 -10.76
N ALA A 94 14.36 9.64 -11.27
CA ALA A 94 13.13 9.92 -12.00
C ALA A 94 13.04 9.12 -13.32
N TYR A 95 14.15 9.00 -14.05
CA TYR A 95 14.22 8.26 -15.32
C TYR A 95 13.83 6.79 -15.16
N PHE A 96 14.29 6.14 -14.09
CA PHE A 96 13.91 4.76 -13.77
C PHE A 96 12.51 4.62 -13.13
N GLY A 97 11.80 5.73 -12.91
CA GLY A 97 10.45 5.73 -12.34
C GLY A 97 10.40 5.47 -10.83
N TRP A 98 11.54 5.53 -10.15
CA TRP A 98 11.61 5.38 -8.71
C TRP A 98 11.11 6.64 -7.99
N ARG A 99 10.42 6.43 -6.87
CA ARG A 99 9.80 7.46 -6.03
C ARG A 99 10.28 7.42 -4.59
N PHE A 100 10.84 6.30 -4.14
CA PHE A 100 11.30 6.12 -2.77
C PHE A 100 12.79 5.82 -2.73
N VAL A 101 13.57 6.69 -2.10
CA VAL A 101 15.03 6.57 -1.98
C VAL A 101 15.49 6.75 -0.54
N ALA A 102 16.62 6.16 -0.17
CA ALA A 102 17.34 6.50 1.05
C ALA A 102 18.73 7.06 0.71
N VAL A 103 19.28 7.89 1.58
CA VAL A 103 20.59 8.52 1.40
C VAL A 103 21.49 8.16 2.57
N ILE A 104 22.71 7.75 2.26
CA ILE A 104 23.79 7.65 3.23
C ILE A 104 24.96 8.52 2.77
N ALA A 105 25.44 9.39 3.65
CA ALA A 105 26.43 10.40 3.33
C ALA A 105 27.53 10.53 4.40
N THR A 106 28.70 11.01 4.01
CA THR A 106 29.71 11.46 4.98
C THR A 106 29.42 12.89 5.45
N THR A 107 29.90 13.23 6.65
CA THR A 107 29.74 14.55 7.27
C THR A 107 30.77 15.58 6.80
N ASP A 108 31.62 15.26 5.83
CA ASP A 108 32.52 16.23 5.21
C ASP A 108 31.77 17.15 4.21
N THR A 109 32.47 18.18 3.73
CA THR A 109 31.92 19.18 2.82
C THR A 109 31.38 18.56 1.51
N TYR A 110 31.98 17.48 1.02
CA TYR A 110 31.55 16.83 -0.22
C TYR A 110 30.23 16.07 0.01
N GLY A 111 30.20 15.16 0.99
CA GLY A 111 29.03 14.35 1.30
C GLY A 111 27.80 15.19 1.67
N GLN A 112 27.97 16.22 2.50
CA GLN A 112 26.86 17.09 2.92
C GLN A 112 26.28 17.92 1.76
N ASN A 113 27.13 18.52 0.92
CA ASN A 113 26.66 19.38 -0.17
C ASN A 113 25.90 18.60 -1.24
N LEU A 114 26.41 17.42 -1.60
CA LEU A 114 25.75 16.54 -2.55
C LEU A 114 24.41 16.04 -2.01
N MET A 115 24.36 15.62 -0.73
CA MET A 115 23.12 15.22 -0.04
C MET A 115 22.06 16.32 -0.06
N ASN A 116 22.43 17.55 0.33
CA ASN A 116 21.49 18.67 0.36
C ASN A 116 20.96 18.98 -1.05
N SER A 117 21.84 18.98 -2.05
CA SER A 117 21.48 19.25 -3.45
C SER A 117 20.56 18.17 -4.02
N PHE A 118 20.87 16.89 -3.78
CA PHE A 118 20.06 15.76 -4.20
C PHE A 118 18.69 15.77 -3.51
N GLN A 119 18.61 16.03 -2.21
CA GLN A 119 17.35 16.09 -1.48
C GLN A 119 16.43 17.20 -2.02
N ALA A 120 16.98 18.39 -2.29
CA ALA A 120 16.24 19.48 -2.90
C ALA A 120 15.73 19.10 -4.31
N ALA A 121 16.58 18.46 -5.12
CA ALA A 121 16.23 18.02 -6.46
C ALA A 121 15.17 16.90 -6.49
N CYS A 122 15.21 15.98 -5.53
CA CYS A 122 14.20 14.94 -5.32
C CYS A 122 12.84 15.55 -4.96
N THR A 123 12.84 16.51 -4.02
CA THR A 123 11.62 17.22 -3.61
C THR A 123 10.94 17.92 -4.79
N ALA A 124 11.73 18.59 -5.64
CA ALA A 124 11.23 19.23 -6.85
C ALA A 124 10.61 18.25 -7.88
N ARG A 125 10.90 16.95 -7.77
CA ARG A 125 10.45 15.89 -8.68
C ARG A 125 9.40 14.96 -8.07
N SER A 126 8.85 15.30 -6.89
CA SER A 126 7.92 14.44 -6.15
C SER A 126 8.51 13.06 -5.78
N ILE A 127 9.84 13.00 -5.59
CA ILE A 127 10.56 11.83 -5.06
C ILE A 127 10.69 12.00 -3.55
N THR A 128 10.34 10.97 -2.79
CA THR A 128 10.40 10.95 -1.33
C THR A 128 11.70 10.32 -0.85
N VAL A 129 12.46 11.06 -0.05
CA VAL A 129 13.63 10.54 0.67
C VAL A 129 13.16 9.94 2.00
N LEU A 130 13.12 8.61 2.09
CA LEU A 130 12.61 7.87 3.25
C LEU A 130 13.51 7.98 4.48
N SER A 131 14.82 8.04 4.26
CA SER A 131 15.82 8.11 5.33
C SER A 131 17.07 8.82 4.83
N ILE A 132 17.65 9.64 5.70
CA ILE A 132 18.94 10.31 5.48
C ILE A 132 19.81 9.98 6.68
N VAL A 133 20.96 9.37 6.41
CA VAL A 133 21.88 8.90 7.43
C VAL A 133 23.27 9.49 7.14
N GLN A 134 23.92 10.03 8.17
CA GLN A 134 25.23 10.66 8.04
C GLN A 134 26.23 10.07 9.04
N PHE A 135 27.48 9.89 8.62
CA PHE A 135 28.57 9.40 9.48
C PHE A 135 29.88 10.15 9.22
N MET A 136 30.85 10.05 10.15
CA MET A 136 32.17 10.63 9.94
C MET A 136 33.01 9.76 9.00
N SER A 137 33.70 10.38 8.04
CA SER A 137 34.60 9.63 7.14
C SER A 137 35.65 8.85 7.94
N GLY A 138 35.88 7.60 7.55
CA GLY A 138 36.77 6.67 8.25
C GLY A 138 36.19 6.02 9.52
N SER A 139 34.96 6.34 9.93
CA SER A 139 34.29 5.68 11.07
C SER A 139 33.49 4.44 10.63
N ASP A 140 33.09 3.60 11.59
CA ASP A 140 32.29 2.39 11.34
C ASP A 140 30.83 2.74 10.93
N PRO A 141 30.37 2.36 9.72
CA PRO A 141 29.02 2.67 9.25
C PRO A 141 27.95 1.66 9.70
N THR A 142 28.26 0.69 10.57
CA THR A 142 27.34 -0.43 10.92
C THR A 142 25.94 0.02 11.36
N THR A 143 25.83 0.93 12.33
CA THR A 143 24.55 1.44 12.82
C THR A 143 23.79 2.24 11.75
N HIS A 144 24.53 2.95 10.90
CA HIS A 144 23.99 3.78 9.82
C HIS A 144 23.36 2.89 8.73
N VAL A 145 24.01 1.79 8.36
CA VAL A 145 23.47 0.81 7.42
C VAL A 145 22.23 0.08 7.99
N GLN A 146 22.18 -0.15 9.31
CA GLN A 146 20.97 -0.69 9.96
C GLN A 146 19.78 0.27 9.81
N GLN A 147 19.99 1.57 10.01
CA GLN A 147 18.93 2.57 9.81
C GLN A 147 18.43 2.61 8.36
N ILE A 148 19.31 2.42 7.38
CA ILE A 148 18.91 2.28 5.97
C ILE A 148 18.04 1.04 5.78
N ARG A 149 18.44 -0.13 6.31
CA ARG A 149 17.62 -1.35 6.26
C ARG A 149 16.23 -1.13 6.87
N ASP A 150 16.19 -0.53 8.04
CA ASP A 150 14.96 -0.38 8.82
C ASP A 150 14.00 0.65 8.18
N SER A 151 14.51 1.53 7.29
CA SER A 151 13.68 2.43 6.47
C SER A 151 12.86 1.72 5.39
N GLY A 152 13.21 0.48 5.04
CA GLY A 152 12.57 -0.29 3.96
C GLY A 152 12.91 0.19 2.54
N ALA A 153 13.81 1.17 2.38
CA ALA A 153 14.23 1.67 1.08
C ALA A 153 15.04 0.63 0.30
N ARG A 154 14.75 0.50 -1.00
CA ARG A 154 15.51 -0.36 -1.92
C ARG A 154 16.51 0.39 -2.81
N ILE A 155 16.25 1.67 -3.07
CA ILE A 155 17.13 2.54 -3.84
C ILE A 155 17.93 3.38 -2.85
N ILE A 156 19.26 3.22 -2.87
CA ILE A 156 20.16 3.77 -1.84
C ILE A 156 21.23 4.63 -2.51
N ALA A 157 21.22 5.92 -2.21
CA ALA A 157 22.17 6.89 -2.70
C ALA A 157 23.40 6.98 -1.78
N LEU A 158 24.59 6.87 -2.37
CA LEU A 158 25.89 6.96 -1.70
C LEU A 158 26.52 8.33 -1.97
N HIS A 159 26.56 9.22 -0.98
CA HIS A 159 27.19 10.54 -1.08
C HIS A 159 28.47 10.58 -0.24
N MET A 160 29.52 9.98 -0.76
CA MET A 160 30.80 9.80 -0.07
C MET A 160 31.89 9.41 -1.07
N LEU A 161 33.14 9.44 -0.61
CA LEU A 161 34.29 8.97 -1.40
C LEU A 161 34.41 7.44 -1.35
N GLY A 162 35.21 6.89 -2.27
CA GLY A 162 35.29 5.44 -2.50
C GLY A 162 35.66 4.60 -1.28
N ALA A 163 36.56 5.07 -0.42
CA ALA A 163 36.97 4.32 0.78
C ALA A 163 35.79 4.06 1.73
N ASP A 164 34.99 5.11 1.98
CA ASP A 164 33.80 5.06 2.83
C ASP A 164 32.68 4.26 2.16
N ALA A 165 32.48 4.43 0.84
CA ALA A 165 31.51 3.65 0.07
C ALA A 165 31.80 2.15 0.15
N LYS A 166 33.08 1.75 0.05
CA LYS A 166 33.50 0.36 0.20
C LYS A 166 33.20 -0.18 1.60
N ALA A 167 33.44 0.61 2.64
CA ALA A 167 33.13 0.21 4.02
C ALA A 167 31.61 0.00 4.20
N VAL A 168 30.79 0.94 3.72
CA VAL A 168 29.31 0.84 3.73
C VAL A 168 28.84 -0.42 3.00
N MET A 169 29.37 -0.67 1.80
CA MET A 169 28.98 -1.84 0.99
C MET A 169 29.38 -3.17 1.63
N ASN A 170 30.53 -3.24 2.29
CA ASN A 170 30.95 -4.44 3.04
C ASN A 170 29.99 -4.74 4.20
N VAL A 171 29.60 -3.71 4.96
CA VAL A 171 28.59 -3.85 6.02
C VAL A 171 27.25 -4.26 5.43
N ALA A 172 26.81 -3.63 4.34
CA ALA A 172 25.57 -3.96 3.63
C ALA A 172 25.52 -5.43 3.19
N ALA A 173 26.66 -6.01 2.80
CA ALA A 173 26.79 -7.43 2.46
C ALA A 173 26.39 -8.33 3.64
N THR A 174 26.87 -8.02 4.85
CA THR A 174 26.56 -8.79 6.07
C THR A 174 25.06 -8.76 6.42
N MET A 175 24.35 -7.72 5.97
CA MET A 175 22.93 -7.50 6.24
C MET A 175 22.02 -7.90 5.07
N LYS A 176 22.55 -8.58 4.04
CA LYS A 176 21.82 -9.01 2.82
C LYS A 176 21.18 -7.86 2.02
N LEU A 177 21.70 -6.64 2.17
CA LEU A 177 21.27 -5.45 1.42
C LEU A 177 21.89 -5.36 0.01
N LEU A 178 22.65 -6.38 -0.38
CA LEU A 178 23.29 -6.51 -1.68
C LEU A 178 22.55 -7.49 -2.61
N SER A 179 21.35 -7.94 -2.21
CA SER A 179 20.51 -8.77 -3.07
C SER A 179 20.04 -8.00 -4.31
N PRO A 180 19.63 -8.68 -5.39
CA PRO A 180 19.13 -8.02 -6.61
C PRO A 180 17.92 -7.09 -6.45
N LEU A 181 17.30 -7.07 -5.26
CA LEU A 181 16.19 -6.18 -4.92
C LEU A 181 16.64 -4.76 -4.59
N TYR A 182 17.92 -4.58 -4.26
CA TYR A 182 18.48 -3.29 -3.89
C TYR A 182 19.28 -2.71 -5.06
N VAL A 183 19.16 -1.40 -5.22
CA VAL A 183 19.96 -0.63 -6.17
C VAL A 183 20.79 0.35 -5.36
N TRP A 184 22.10 0.22 -5.50
CA TRP A 184 23.06 1.17 -4.95
C TRP A 184 23.49 2.12 -6.05
N PHE A 185 23.49 3.42 -5.74
CA PHE A 185 23.78 4.46 -6.71
C PHE A 185 24.64 5.56 -6.08
N GLY A 186 25.83 5.81 -6.63
CA GLY A 186 26.79 6.75 -6.10
C GLY A 186 27.04 7.99 -6.96
N SER A 187 27.89 8.86 -6.45
CA SER A 187 28.52 9.96 -7.19
C SER A 187 29.86 9.55 -7.80
N ASP A 188 30.60 10.54 -8.29
CA ASP A 188 31.94 10.42 -8.88
C ASP A 188 32.93 9.83 -7.88
N GLY A 189 32.81 10.17 -6.59
CA GLY A 189 33.62 9.57 -5.53
C GLY A 189 33.52 8.04 -5.44
N VAL A 190 32.42 7.44 -5.89
CA VAL A 190 32.23 5.97 -5.96
C VAL A 190 32.81 5.37 -7.24
N HIS A 191 32.85 6.14 -8.34
CA HIS A 191 33.40 5.68 -9.62
C HIS A 191 34.90 5.37 -9.56
N ASP A 192 35.63 6.06 -8.68
CA ASP A 192 37.06 5.82 -8.46
C ASP A 192 37.39 4.41 -7.94
N LEU A 193 36.40 3.70 -7.38
CA LEU A 193 36.60 2.33 -6.93
C LEU A 193 36.90 1.38 -8.10
N ASN A 194 37.81 0.43 -7.85
CA ASN A 194 38.03 -0.67 -8.77
C ASN A 194 36.76 -1.54 -8.83
N ALA A 195 36.11 -1.60 -9.99
CA ALA A 195 34.89 -2.36 -10.21
C ALA A 195 35.01 -3.85 -9.83
N ASN A 196 36.19 -4.45 -10.01
CA ASN A 196 36.47 -5.84 -9.60
C ASN A 196 36.47 -6.04 -8.08
N SER A 197 36.70 -4.97 -7.31
CA SER A 197 36.72 -5.03 -5.83
C SER A 197 35.35 -4.79 -5.20
N LEU A 198 34.34 -4.42 -5.99
CA LEU A 198 33.00 -4.15 -5.50
C LEU A 198 32.25 -5.46 -5.24
N PRO A 199 31.45 -5.55 -4.17
CA PRO A 199 30.78 -6.79 -3.79
C PRO A 199 29.54 -7.13 -4.66
N VAL A 200 29.04 -6.21 -5.49
CA VAL A 200 27.84 -6.40 -6.32
C VAL A 200 28.03 -5.96 -7.77
N PRO A 201 27.43 -6.70 -8.74
CA PRO A 201 27.21 -6.19 -10.08
C PRO A 201 26.07 -5.16 -10.09
N GLY A 202 26.02 -4.32 -11.13
CA GLY A 202 24.91 -3.39 -11.32
C GLY A 202 24.90 -2.16 -10.42
N LEU A 203 26.00 -1.89 -9.68
CA LEU A 203 26.20 -0.61 -9.02
C LEU A 203 26.18 0.50 -10.08
N LEU A 204 25.47 1.59 -9.76
CA LEU A 204 25.37 2.77 -10.61
C LEU A 204 26.18 3.91 -9.99
N CYS A 205 26.70 4.82 -10.82
CA CYS A 205 27.15 6.12 -10.33
C CYS A 205 27.04 7.21 -11.40
N THR A 206 27.00 8.47 -10.96
CA THR A 206 27.12 9.63 -11.86
C THR A 206 28.50 10.23 -11.76
N ASP A 207 29.12 10.54 -12.88
CA ASP A 207 30.41 11.21 -12.94
C ASP A 207 30.47 12.19 -14.12
N GLY A 208 31.44 13.09 -14.15
CA GLY A 208 31.60 14.14 -15.14
C GLY A 208 31.51 13.62 -16.57
N TYR A 209 30.87 14.41 -17.42
CA TYR A 209 30.62 14.04 -18.81
C TYR A 209 31.91 13.75 -19.59
N MET A 210 31.88 12.64 -20.29
CA MET A 210 32.91 12.23 -21.25
C MET A 210 32.27 11.44 -22.38
N ASN A 211 32.72 11.68 -23.61
CA ASN A 211 32.27 10.93 -24.78
C ASN A 211 33.46 10.16 -25.40
N PRO A 212 33.58 8.84 -25.13
CA PRO A 212 34.65 8.02 -25.70
C PRO A 212 34.62 7.93 -27.23
N SER A 213 33.49 8.25 -27.85
CA SER A 213 33.34 8.28 -29.31
C SER A 213 33.78 9.61 -29.93
N SER A 214 34.12 10.61 -29.12
CA SER A 214 34.63 11.89 -29.63
C SER A 214 36.05 11.74 -30.18
N ARG A 215 36.39 12.55 -31.19
CA ARG A 215 37.74 12.56 -31.76
C ARG A 215 38.79 12.95 -30.71
N ALA A 216 38.51 13.99 -29.92
CA ALA A 216 39.41 14.48 -28.88
C ALA A 216 39.72 13.39 -27.84
N TYR A 217 38.70 12.68 -27.36
CA TYR A 217 38.90 11.58 -26.41
C TYR A 217 39.68 10.41 -27.01
N ARG A 218 39.37 9.99 -28.24
CA ARG A 218 40.14 8.91 -28.89
C ARG A 218 41.61 9.25 -29.07
N GLN A 219 41.92 10.51 -29.40
CA GLN A 219 43.30 10.98 -29.50
C GLN A 219 43.98 10.96 -28.13
N PHE A 220 43.35 11.55 -27.12
CA PHE A 220 43.85 11.53 -25.74
C PHE A 220 44.10 10.09 -25.24
N ALA A 221 43.16 9.18 -25.44
CA ALA A 221 43.28 7.79 -25.01
C ALA A 221 44.39 7.04 -25.76
N SER A 222 44.53 7.28 -27.06
CA SER A 222 45.63 6.72 -27.87
C SER A 222 46.98 7.23 -27.39
N ASP A 223 47.10 8.54 -27.13
CA ASP A 223 48.34 9.16 -26.66
C ASP A 223 48.71 8.68 -25.25
N TRP A 224 47.70 8.48 -24.39
CA TRP A 224 47.87 7.89 -23.06
C TRP A 224 48.46 6.48 -23.14
N GLU A 225 47.84 5.60 -23.93
CA GLU A 225 48.29 4.22 -24.12
C GLU A 225 49.74 4.16 -24.61
N VAL A 226 50.08 4.95 -25.64
CA VAL A 226 51.44 5.00 -26.19
C VAL A 226 52.45 5.51 -25.15
N ARG A 227 52.09 6.53 -24.36
CA ARG A 227 52.99 7.14 -23.39
C ARG A 227 53.27 6.24 -22.19
N TYR A 228 52.27 5.49 -21.74
CA TYR A 228 52.34 4.68 -20.52
C TYR A 228 52.41 3.17 -20.78
N GLN A 229 52.63 2.75 -22.04
CA GLN A 229 52.74 1.35 -22.44
C GLN A 229 53.78 0.54 -21.62
N ASN A 230 54.87 1.20 -21.21
CA ASN A 230 55.96 0.60 -20.43
C ASN A 230 55.95 1.01 -18.95
N ASP A 231 54.81 1.45 -18.42
CA ASP A 231 54.69 1.81 -17.01
C ASP A 231 54.81 0.56 -16.10
N THR A 232 56.02 0.34 -15.60
CA THR A 232 56.36 -0.78 -14.71
C THR A 232 55.80 -0.61 -13.30
N ALA A 233 55.49 0.62 -12.88
CA ALA A 233 54.91 0.92 -11.58
C ALA A 233 53.39 0.63 -11.53
N ARG A 234 52.77 0.40 -12.70
CA ARG A 234 51.33 0.17 -12.88
C ARG A 234 50.45 1.34 -12.39
N GLU A 235 51.01 2.53 -12.33
CA GLU A 235 50.34 3.73 -11.82
C GLU A 235 49.38 4.33 -12.84
N TYR A 236 49.70 4.24 -14.14
CA TYR A 236 48.98 4.86 -15.25
C TYR A 236 48.36 3.85 -16.23
N GLN A 237 48.24 2.58 -15.83
CA GLN A 237 47.64 1.52 -16.67
C GLN A 237 46.16 1.74 -17.00
N ARG A 238 45.46 2.64 -16.31
CA ARG A 238 44.07 3.01 -16.58
C ARG A 238 43.91 4.52 -16.58
N ILE A 239 43.14 5.02 -17.55
CA ILE A 239 42.64 6.40 -17.51
C ILE A 239 41.63 6.49 -16.36
N THR A 240 41.97 7.24 -15.32
CA THR A 240 41.03 7.55 -14.22
C THR A 240 39.99 8.56 -14.70
N ALA A 241 38.87 8.66 -14.00
CA ALA A 241 37.82 9.61 -14.39
C ALA A 241 38.28 11.08 -14.30
N VAL A 242 39.24 11.36 -13.42
CA VAL A 242 39.82 12.68 -13.18
C VAL A 242 40.86 13.10 -14.24
N ALA A 243 41.53 12.14 -14.89
CA ALA A 243 42.65 12.44 -15.78
C ALA A 243 42.26 13.32 -16.98
N PRO A 244 41.14 13.06 -17.69
CA PRO A 244 40.70 13.91 -18.80
C PRO A 244 40.39 15.35 -18.39
N PHE A 245 39.81 15.55 -17.20
CA PHE A 245 39.59 16.89 -16.66
C PHE A 245 40.93 17.59 -16.38
N THR A 246 41.87 16.91 -15.72
CA THR A 246 43.19 17.52 -15.44
C THR A 246 43.95 17.88 -16.72
N TYR A 247 43.84 17.05 -17.76
CA TYR A 247 44.36 17.36 -19.09
C TYR A 247 43.74 18.63 -19.69
N ASP A 248 42.41 18.72 -19.67
CA ASP A 248 41.68 19.86 -20.19
C ASP A 248 41.92 21.16 -19.40
N ALA A 249 42.04 21.09 -18.06
CA ALA A 249 42.37 22.24 -17.23
C ALA A 249 43.74 22.81 -17.60
N THR A 250 44.69 21.92 -17.86
CA THR A 250 46.05 22.27 -18.26
C THR A 250 46.05 22.90 -19.65
N LEU A 251 45.32 22.31 -20.60
CA LEU A 251 45.25 22.82 -21.96
C LEU A 251 44.50 24.16 -22.04
N LEU A 252 43.46 24.35 -21.22
CA LEU A 252 42.79 25.63 -21.05
C LEU A 252 43.77 26.70 -20.52
N ALA A 253 44.54 26.39 -19.48
CA ALA A 253 45.53 27.32 -18.92
C ALA A 253 46.56 27.72 -19.98
N PHE A 254 47.11 26.77 -20.74
CA PHE A 254 48.05 27.07 -21.83
C PHE A 254 47.43 27.91 -22.94
N THR A 255 46.17 27.64 -23.30
CA THR A 255 45.45 28.41 -24.32
C THR A 255 45.26 29.86 -23.88
N VAL A 256 44.87 30.07 -22.62
CA VAL A 256 44.73 31.41 -22.02
C VAL A 256 46.07 32.15 -22.00
N LEU A 257 47.15 31.49 -21.59
CA LEU A 257 48.48 32.10 -21.54
C LEU A 257 49.00 32.45 -22.94
N SER A 258 48.84 31.54 -23.91
CA SER A 258 49.26 31.76 -25.30
C SER A 258 48.54 32.96 -25.93
N THR A 259 47.22 33.06 -25.73
CA THR A 259 46.42 34.20 -26.24
C THR A 259 46.70 35.51 -25.50
N ALA A 260 46.99 35.44 -24.19
CA ALA A 260 47.43 36.61 -23.42
C ALA A 260 48.80 37.13 -23.91
N MET A 261 49.76 36.23 -24.16
CA MET A 261 51.09 36.58 -24.66
C MET A 261 51.03 37.18 -26.07
N SER A 262 50.24 36.59 -26.98
CA SER A 262 50.11 37.11 -28.34
C SER A 262 49.41 38.47 -28.42
N SER A 263 48.57 38.80 -27.44
CA SER A 263 47.94 40.12 -27.30
C SER A 263 48.76 41.15 -26.51
N GLY A 264 49.97 40.79 -26.06
CA GLY A 264 50.83 41.68 -25.26
C GLY A 264 50.30 41.96 -23.86
N ALA A 265 49.43 41.10 -23.31
CA ALA A 265 48.84 41.27 -22.00
C ALA A 265 49.85 41.03 -20.87
N ASN A 266 49.66 41.72 -19.74
CA ASN A 266 50.48 41.53 -18.56
C ASN A 266 50.01 40.28 -17.79
N LEU A 267 50.81 39.20 -17.86
CA LEU A 267 50.52 37.92 -17.19
C LEU A 267 50.47 38.02 -15.65
N SER A 268 51.04 39.07 -15.06
CA SER A 268 50.96 39.31 -13.61
C SER A 268 49.64 39.97 -13.18
N ASN A 269 48.79 40.39 -14.11
CA ASN A 269 47.47 40.94 -13.79
C ASN A 269 46.46 39.81 -13.58
N GLY A 270 46.33 39.35 -12.34
CA GLY A 270 45.45 38.24 -11.99
C GLY A 270 43.97 38.48 -12.34
N THR A 271 43.45 39.69 -12.20
CA THR A 271 42.06 40.00 -12.57
C THR A 271 41.83 39.83 -14.07
N ASP A 272 42.76 40.27 -14.92
CA ASP A 272 42.69 40.06 -16.36
C ASP A 272 42.77 38.56 -16.71
N MET A 273 43.67 37.82 -16.06
CA MET A 273 43.79 36.37 -16.27
C MET A 273 42.50 35.62 -15.88
N VAL A 274 41.86 35.96 -14.75
CA VAL A 274 40.57 35.37 -14.36
C VAL A 274 39.49 35.64 -15.42
N LEU A 275 39.42 36.86 -15.94
CA LEU A 275 38.46 37.20 -17.00
C LEU A 275 38.73 36.42 -18.29
N ARG A 276 40.00 36.27 -18.68
CA ARG A 276 40.38 35.47 -19.85
C ARG A 276 40.06 34.00 -19.68
N ILE A 277 40.29 33.44 -18.49
CA ILE A 277 39.90 32.06 -18.16
C ILE A 277 38.40 31.88 -18.38
N ARG A 278 37.58 32.77 -17.80
CA ARG A 278 36.10 32.65 -17.86
C ARG A 278 35.51 32.94 -19.23
N ASN A 279 36.18 33.75 -20.06
CA ASN A 279 35.72 34.09 -21.41
C ASN A 279 36.25 33.14 -22.50
N THR A 280 37.21 32.27 -22.16
CA THR A 280 37.77 31.32 -23.13
C THR A 280 36.84 30.11 -23.25
N THR A 281 36.34 29.88 -24.46
CA THR A 281 35.63 28.65 -24.83
C THR A 281 36.62 27.66 -25.43
N PHE A 282 36.57 26.41 -24.99
CA PHE A 282 37.58 25.42 -25.36
C PHE A 282 36.94 24.05 -25.60
N ASP A 283 37.08 23.48 -26.80
CA ASP A 283 36.62 22.12 -27.10
C ASP A 283 37.67 21.10 -26.67
N GLY A 284 37.44 20.50 -25.49
CA GLY A 284 38.36 19.57 -24.85
C GLY A 284 37.98 18.10 -24.99
N VAL A 285 38.72 17.27 -24.26
CA VAL A 285 38.49 15.82 -24.13
C VAL A 285 37.17 15.53 -23.40
N THR A 286 36.81 16.38 -22.45
CA THR A 286 35.58 16.31 -21.66
C THR A 286 34.41 17.06 -22.31
N GLY A 287 34.50 17.34 -23.61
CA GLY A 287 33.51 18.10 -24.38
C GLY A 287 33.77 19.61 -24.36
N ASN A 288 32.75 20.40 -24.71
CA ASN A 288 32.87 21.85 -24.76
C ASN A 288 32.99 22.44 -23.35
N ILE A 289 34.07 23.19 -23.11
CA ILE A 289 34.38 23.87 -21.85
C ILE A 289 34.00 25.34 -21.99
N THR A 290 33.01 25.72 -21.20
CA THR A 290 32.54 27.10 -21.05
C THR A 290 32.33 27.36 -19.56
N MET A 291 32.47 28.60 -19.12
CA MET A 291 32.25 28.98 -17.72
C MET A 291 31.08 29.95 -17.61
N ASP A 292 30.35 29.84 -16.52
CA ASP A 292 29.33 30.82 -16.16
C ASP A 292 29.96 32.05 -15.47
N SER A 293 29.11 32.99 -15.05
CA SER A 293 29.53 34.19 -14.32
C SER A 293 30.26 33.89 -13.01
N SER A 294 30.02 32.71 -12.44
CA SER A 294 30.64 32.19 -11.23
C SER A 294 31.89 31.34 -11.56
N GLY A 295 32.44 31.41 -12.77
CA GLY A 295 33.64 30.64 -13.13
C GLY A 295 33.47 29.13 -12.97
N ASP A 296 32.22 28.65 -12.97
CA ASP A 296 31.86 27.25 -12.90
C ASP A 296 31.51 26.76 -14.30
N ARG A 297 31.92 25.53 -14.63
CA ARG A 297 31.44 24.87 -15.84
C ARG A 297 30.05 24.28 -15.57
N PRO A 298 29.00 24.70 -16.32
CA PRO A 298 27.68 24.06 -16.20
C PRO A 298 27.74 22.58 -16.54
N GLY A 299 27.03 21.76 -15.77
CA GLY A 299 27.26 20.31 -15.74
C GLY A 299 26.43 19.48 -16.71
N ALA A 300 27.13 18.57 -17.40
CA ALA A 300 26.61 17.32 -17.92
C ALA A 300 27.33 16.17 -17.21
N TYR A 301 26.67 15.02 -17.08
CA TYR A 301 27.22 13.84 -16.42
C TYR A 301 27.03 12.60 -17.29
N ASN A 302 27.77 11.55 -16.98
CA ASN A 302 27.56 10.21 -17.46
C ASN A 302 26.94 9.37 -16.34
N LEU A 303 26.03 8.47 -16.68
CA LEU A 303 25.60 7.38 -15.82
C LEU A 303 26.49 6.16 -16.08
N TYR A 304 27.34 5.83 -15.13
CA TYR A 304 28.17 4.63 -15.16
C TYR A 304 27.47 3.46 -14.49
N ASN A 305 27.75 2.27 -15.01
CA ASN A 305 27.19 1.02 -14.53
C ASN A 305 28.28 -0.04 -14.45
N VAL A 306 28.35 -0.76 -13.33
CA VAL A 306 29.25 -1.92 -13.17
C VAL A 306 28.67 -3.10 -13.93
N ILE A 307 29.31 -3.47 -15.03
CA ILE A 307 28.96 -4.62 -15.85
C ILE A 307 30.03 -5.71 -15.71
N ASP A 308 29.60 -6.96 -15.87
CA ASP A 308 30.50 -8.11 -15.97
C ASP A 308 30.75 -8.43 -17.45
N VAL A 309 32.02 -8.42 -17.85
CA VAL A 309 32.46 -8.79 -19.19
C VAL A 309 33.49 -9.91 -19.05
N ASN A 310 33.12 -11.12 -19.44
CA ASN A 310 33.96 -12.32 -19.37
C ASN A 310 34.51 -12.64 -17.97
N GLY A 311 33.74 -12.39 -16.91
CA GLY A 311 34.13 -12.63 -15.52
C GLY A 311 34.95 -11.50 -14.90
N VAL A 312 35.14 -10.39 -15.63
CA VAL A 312 35.81 -9.18 -15.15
C VAL A 312 34.81 -8.05 -15.05
N ARG A 313 34.70 -7.46 -13.87
CA ARG A 313 33.83 -6.30 -13.62
C ARG A 313 34.53 -5.03 -14.07
N GLN A 314 33.80 -4.19 -14.79
CA GLN A 314 34.29 -2.90 -15.24
C GLN A 314 33.17 -1.86 -15.24
N TRP A 315 33.56 -0.60 -15.10
CA TRP A 315 32.67 0.54 -15.27
C TRP A 315 32.44 0.76 -16.76
N ALA A 316 31.18 0.87 -17.16
CA ALA A 316 30.79 1.22 -18.51
C ALA A 316 29.76 2.34 -18.49
N ILE A 317 29.83 3.22 -19.48
CA ILE A 317 28.85 4.30 -19.63
C ILE A 317 27.55 3.69 -20.13
N SER A 318 26.50 3.82 -19.33
CA SER A 318 25.14 3.39 -19.68
C SER A 318 24.32 4.50 -20.34
N ALA A 319 24.49 5.75 -19.91
CA ALA A 319 23.78 6.89 -20.47
C ALA A 319 24.54 8.21 -20.27
N PHE A 320 24.18 9.22 -21.06
CA PHE A 320 24.55 10.62 -20.81
C PHE A 320 23.40 11.33 -20.10
N VAL A 321 23.68 11.93 -18.95
CA VAL A 321 22.74 12.70 -18.14
C VAL A 321 22.93 14.18 -18.46
N LEU A 322 22.11 14.67 -19.37
CA LEU A 322 22.09 16.07 -19.81
C LEU A 322 20.99 16.82 -19.05
N SER A 323 21.10 18.14 -18.90
CA SER A 323 20.29 18.94 -17.97
C SER A 323 18.76 18.83 -18.10
N SER A 324 18.24 18.25 -19.19
CA SER A 324 16.82 18.03 -19.46
C SER A 324 16.49 16.64 -20.05
N HIS A 325 17.47 15.77 -20.27
CA HIS A 325 17.26 14.47 -20.94
C HIS A 325 18.37 13.48 -20.61
N ILE A 326 18.01 12.21 -20.44
CA ILE A 326 18.95 11.10 -20.32
C ILE A 326 19.01 10.37 -21.66
N GLN A 327 20.18 10.42 -22.30
CA GLN A 327 20.43 9.73 -23.56
C GLN A 327 21.11 8.39 -23.28
N GLU A 328 20.38 7.29 -23.50
CA GLU A 328 20.93 5.94 -23.31
C GLU A 328 22.01 5.63 -24.36
N VAL A 329 23.14 5.10 -23.89
CA VAL A 329 24.25 4.58 -24.71
C VAL A 329 24.13 3.05 -24.81
N GLN A 330 23.80 2.40 -23.70
CA GLN A 330 23.55 0.96 -23.63
C GLN A 330 22.60 0.63 -22.46
N PRO A 331 21.91 -0.52 -22.50
CA PRO A 331 21.00 -0.91 -21.43
C PRO A 331 21.69 -1.00 -20.07
N THR A 332 21.15 -0.30 -19.08
CA THR A 332 21.62 -0.38 -17.70
C THR A 332 21.36 -1.78 -17.14
N ARG A 333 22.36 -2.38 -16.51
CA ARG A 333 22.26 -3.71 -15.86
C ARG A 333 22.16 -3.55 -14.34
N PHE A 334 21.24 -4.30 -13.73
CA PHE A 334 21.01 -4.28 -12.27
C PHE A 334 21.58 -5.52 -11.58
N GLY A 335 21.37 -5.62 -10.27
CA GLY A 335 21.95 -6.68 -9.43
C GLY A 335 21.55 -8.12 -9.81
N ASP A 336 20.48 -8.31 -10.60
CA ASP A 336 20.07 -9.61 -11.15
C ASP A 336 20.74 -9.92 -12.50
N GLY A 337 21.57 -9.02 -13.04
CA GLY A 337 22.18 -9.13 -14.36
C GLY A 337 21.25 -8.76 -15.52
N THR A 338 20.00 -8.40 -15.25
CA THR A 338 19.03 -7.99 -16.27
C THR A 338 19.01 -6.47 -16.42
N SER A 339 18.35 -5.99 -17.47
CA SER A 339 18.02 -4.58 -17.65
C SER A 339 16.61 -4.24 -17.18
N SER A 340 15.96 -5.15 -16.44
CA SER A 340 14.66 -4.88 -15.84
C SER A 340 14.85 -3.98 -14.63
N VAL A 341 14.23 -2.81 -14.66
CA VAL A 341 14.30 -1.84 -13.56
C VAL A 341 13.70 -2.45 -12.29
N PRO A 342 14.47 -2.57 -11.18
CA PRO A 342 13.95 -3.06 -9.90
C PRO A 342 12.88 -2.12 -9.34
N THR A 343 11.90 -2.68 -8.60
CA THR A 343 10.88 -1.88 -7.93
C THR A 343 11.44 -1.23 -6.67
N ASP A 344 11.19 0.06 -6.50
CA ASP A 344 11.62 0.86 -5.35
C ASP A 344 10.85 0.53 -4.06
N TRP A 345 9.60 0.04 -4.20
CA TRP A 345 8.74 -0.40 -3.11
C TRP A 345 8.16 -1.81 -3.37
N PRO A 346 7.92 -2.65 -2.33
CA PRO A 346 7.25 -3.93 -2.52
C PRO A 346 5.86 -3.81 -3.17
N ALA A 347 5.54 -4.77 -4.05
CA ALA A 347 4.25 -4.81 -4.73
C ALA A 347 3.12 -5.05 -3.72
N ILE A 348 2.06 -4.24 -3.78
CA ILE A 348 0.90 -4.40 -2.89
C ILE A 348 -0.07 -5.42 -3.49
N VAL A 349 -0.16 -6.58 -2.87
CA VAL A 349 -1.11 -7.64 -3.21
C VAL A 349 -2.38 -7.44 -2.40
N ARG A 350 -3.45 -7.00 -3.05
CA ARG A 350 -4.75 -6.79 -2.37
C ARG A 350 -5.51 -8.10 -2.24
N LEU A 351 -5.78 -8.52 -1.01
CA LEU A 351 -6.47 -9.79 -0.73
C LEU A 351 -7.86 -9.54 -0.15
N ARG A 352 -8.91 -9.91 -0.89
CA ARG A 352 -10.29 -9.83 -0.40
C ARG A 352 -10.60 -11.04 0.50
N ILE A 353 -10.84 -10.80 1.78
CA ILE A 353 -11.28 -11.83 2.72
C ILE A 353 -12.80 -12.04 2.57
N ARG A 354 -13.21 -13.28 2.29
CA ARG A 354 -14.61 -13.73 2.17
C ARG A 354 -14.78 -15.09 2.85
N ALA A 355 -16.03 -15.50 3.09
CA ALA A 355 -16.28 -16.86 3.56
C ALA A 355 -15.78 -17.88 2.51
N SER A 356 -15.32 -19.04 2.95
CA SER A 356 -14.81 -20.08 2.08
C SER A 356 -15.85 -20.53 1.04
N SER A 357 -15.37 -20.92 -0.13
CA SER A 357 -16.24 -21.47 -1.19
C SER A 357 -16.97 -22.74 -0.71
N ALA A 358 -16.31 -23.54 0.12
CA ALA A 358 -16.90 -24.71 0.77
C ALA A 358 -18.08 -24.34 1.69
N ALA A 359 -17.92 -23.34 2.57
CA ALA A 359 -19.00 -22.87 3.43
C ALA A 359 -20.18 -22.30 2.62
N SER A 360 -19.90 -21.50 1.59
CA SER A 360 -20.93 -20.96 0.68
C SER A 360 -21.71 -22.09 -0.02
N ALA A 361 -21.01 -23.09 -0.56
CA ALA A 361 -21.63 -24.23 -1.23
C ALA A 361 -22.51 -25.06 -0.28
N ALA A 362 -22.02 -25.34 0.94
CA ALA A 362 -22.76 -26.08 1.95
C ALA A 362 -24.06 -25.36 2.36
N VAL A 363 -24.00 -24.04 2.58
CA VAL A 363 -25.20 -23.25 2.93
C VAL A 363 -26.22 -23.25 1.79
N LYS A 364 -25.78 -23.09 0.53
CA LYS A 364 -26.68 -23.16 -0.64
C LYS A 364 -27.36 -24.53 -0.76
N ALA A 365 -26.61 -25.62 -0.55
CA ALA A 365 -27.16 -26.97 -0.59
C ALA A 365 -28.21 -27.19 0.51
N LEU A 366 -27.90 -26.81 1.75
CA LEU A 366 -28.83 -26.95 2.88
C LEU A 366 -30.10 -26.10 2.70
N ALA A 367 -29.95 -24.85 2.27
CA ALA A 367 -31.08 -23.98 1.97
C ALA A 367 -31.93 -24.49 0.80
N GLY A 368 -31.29 -25.05 -0.23
CA GLY A 368 -31.98 -25.68 -1.38
C GLY A 368 -32.78 -26.92 -0.99
N LEU A 369 -32.25 -27.76 -0.09
CA LEU A 369 -32.98 -28.90 0.49
C LEU A 369 -34.20 -28.42 1.30
N GLY A 370 -34.01 -27.41 2.14
CA GLY A 370 -35.10 -26.79 2.91
C GLY A 370 -36.19 -26.18 2.02
N LEU A 371 -35.79 -25.50 0.93
CA LEU A 371 -36.72 -24.94 -0.05
C LEU A 371 -37.52 -26.05 -0.77
N SER A 372 -36.86 -27.15 -1.12
CA SER A 372 -37.50 -28.33 -1.73
C SER A 372 -38.52 -28.95 -0.78
N LEU A 373 -38.16 -29.09 0.51
CA LEU A 373 -39.08 -29.56 1.55
C LEU A 373 -40.30 -28.62 1.68
N ALA A 374 -40.08 -27.30 1.72
CA ALA A 374 -41.15 -26.32 1.80
C ALA A 374 -42.12 -26.40 0.59
N MET A 375 -41.60 -26.61 -0.61
CA MET A 375 -42.40 -26.81 -1.83
C MET A 375 -43.27 -28.07 -1.75
N ILE A 376 -42.71 -29.18 -1.27
CA ILE A 376 -43.46 -30.43 -1.05
C ILE A 376 -44.56 -30.22 -0.01
N THR A 377 -44.26 -29.56 1.11
CA THR A 377 -45.24 -29.24 2.15
C THR A 377 -46.35 -28.33 1.63
N LEU A 378 -46.02 -27.35 0.79
CA LEU A 378 -47.00 -26.46 0.15
C LEU A 378 -47.92 -27.25 -0.79
N ALA A 379 -47.35 -28.07 -1.67
CA ALA A 379 -48.10 -28.93 -2.58
C ALA A 379 -49.05 -29.86 -1.82
N PHE A 380 -48.56 -30.48 -0.74
CA PHE A 380 -49.36 -31.33 0.14
C PHE A 380 -50.54 -30.57 0.76
N ASN A 381 -50.27 -29.39 1.36
CA ASN A 381 -51.29 -28.60 2.03
C ASN A 381 -52.36 -28.07 1.05
N ILE A 382 -51.99 -27.76 -0.19
CA ILE A 382 -52.93 -27.39 -1.26
C ILE A 382 -53.75 -28.60 -1.72
N ARG A 383 -53.11 -29.76 -1.94
CA ARG A 383 -53.75 -30.98 -2.44
C ARG A 383 -54.81 -31.54 -1.49
N TYR A 384 -54.54 -31.49 -0.18
CA TYR A 384 -55.43 -32.01 0.86
C TYR A 384 -56.25 -30.92 1.57
N ARG A 385 -56.32 -29.69 1.01
CA ARG A 385 -57.04 -28.55 1.62
C ARG A 385 -58.52 -28.78 1.94
N ARG A 386 -59.16 -29.75 1.24
CA ARG A 386 -60.57 -30.12 1.44
C ARG A 386 -60.76 -31.18 2.52
N ASN A 387 -59.70 -31.86 2.95
CA ASN A 387 -59.76 -32.83 4.06
C ASN A 387 -60.11 -32.09 5.36
N GLU A 388 -61.02 -32.64 6.16
CA GLU A 388 -61.57 -31.99 7.34
C GLU A 388 -60.48 -31.64 8.38
N TYR A 389 -59.55 -32.56 8.62
CA TYR A 389 -58.43 -32.35 9.54
C TYR A 389 -57.53 -31.17 9.13
N ILE A 390 -57.19 -31.06 7.84
CA ILE A 390 -56.38 -29.95 7.31
C ILE A 390 -57.19 -28.65 7.24
N ARG A 391 -58.48 -28.73 6.93
CA ARG A 391 -59.40 -27.59 6.87
C ARG A 391 -59.53 -26.90 8.23
N LEU A 392 -59.59 -27.65 9.32
CA LEU A 392 -59.64 -27.12 10.70
C LEU A 392 -58.36 -26.35 11.09
N SER A 393 -57.20 -26.71 10.51
CA SER A 393 -55.91 -26.00 10.69
C SER A 393 -55.79 -24.69 9.89
N SER A 394 -56.86 -24.22 9.23
CA SER A 394 -56.84 -22.97 8.43
C SER A 394 -55.81 -23.01 7.28
N PRO A 395 -56.09 -23.75 6.19
CA PRO A 395 -55.10 -24.04 5.13
C PRO A 395 -54.56 -22.80 4.41
N ALA A 396 -55.35 -21.73 4.28
CA ALA A 396 -54.91 -20.47 3.69
C ALA A 396 -53.76 -19.82 4.49
N MET A 397 -53.86 -19.83 5.82
CA MET A 397 -52.81 -19.29 6.71
C MET A 397 -51.55 -20.17 6.65
N ASN A 398 -51.72 -21.49 6.62
CA ASN A 398 -50.61 -22.43 6.45
C ASN A 398 -49.83 -22.20 5.14
N ASN A 399 -50.53 -21.92 4.03
CA ASN A 399 -49.86 -21.59 2.76
C ASN A 399 -49.01 -20.31 2.88
N ILE A 400 -49.53 -19.25 3.50
CA ILE A 400 -48.80 -17.99 3.70
C ILE A 400 -47.54 -18.23 4.55
N LEU A 401 -47.66 -19.03 5.62
CA LEU A 401 -46.52 -19.38 6.46
C LEU A 401 -45.44 -20.14 5.70
N ILE A 402 -45.83 -21.14 4.87
CA ILE A 402 -44.87 -21.90 4.06
C ILE A 402 -44.17 -21.00 3.05
N VAL A 403 -44.89 -20.04 2.44
CA VAL A 403 -44.28 -19.02 1.57
C VAL A 403 -43.28 -18.14 2.34
N GLY A 404 -43.58 -17.81 3.60
CA GLY A 404 -42.62 -17.15 4.51
C GLY A 404 -41.35 -17.98 4.71
N CYS A 405 -41.47 -19.28 4.96
CA CYS A 405 -40.34 -20.19 5.08
C CYS A 405 -39.53 -20.30 3.76
N MET A 406 -40.21 -20.38 2.61
CA MET A 406 -39.54 -20.35 1.30
C MET A 406 -38.74 -19.07 1.11
N THR A 407 -39.30 -17.92 1.50
CA THR A 407 -38.64 -16.60 1.42
C THR A 407 -37.38 -16.57 2.30
N ALA A 408 -37.41 -17.18 3.50
CA ALA A 408 -36.23 -17.30 4.36
C ALA A 408 -35.11 -18.13 3.70
N TYR A 409 -35.44 -19.26 3.06
CA TYR A 409 -34.44 -20.06 2.33
C TYR A 409 -33.88 -19.33 1.11
N VAL A 410 -34.71 -18.57 0.39
CA VAL A 410 -34.22 -17.71 -0.71
C VAL A 410 -33.28 -16.64 -0.17
N ALA A 411 -33.61 -16.02 0.97
CA ALA A 411 -32.74 -15.03 1.61
C ALA A 411 -31.36 -15.61 1.96
N THR A 412 -31.30 -16.83 2.51
CA THR A 412 -30.01 -17.47 2.85
C THR A 412 -29.20 -17.87 1.61
N ILE A 413 -29.85 -18.23 0.50
CA ILE A 413 -29.17 -18.45 -0.78
C ILE A 413 -28.56 -17.15 -1.32
N VAL A 414 -29.30 -16.04 -1.25
CA VAL A 414 -28.79 -14.70 -1.63
C VAL A 414 -27.62 -14.29 -0.75
N MET A 415 -27.70 -14.49 0.57
CA MET A 415 -26.57 -14.25 1.50
C MET A 415 -25.34 -15.11 1.17
N ALA A 416 -25.54 -16.33 0.69
CA ALA A 416 -24.46 -17.24 0.30
C ALA A 416 -23.86 -16.90 -1.08
N HIS A 417 -24.51 -16.05 -1.87
CA HIS A 417 -24.01 -15.62 -3.17
C HIS A 417 -22.92 -14.56 -2.97
N GLN A 418 -21.66 -14.95 -3.21
CA GLN A 418 -20.51 -14.08 -3.09
C GLN A 418 -20.24 -13.43 -4.44
N GLU A 419 -20.73 -12.22 -4.67
CA GLU A 419 -20.52 -11.50 -5.93
C GLU A 419 -19.10 -10.95 -6.08
N ASP A 420 -18.63 -10.99 -7.32
CA ASP A 420 -17.44 -10.29 -7.77
C ASP A 420 -17.71 -8.78 -7.89
N PRO A 421 -16.66 -7.93 -7.96
CA PRO A 421 -16.80 -6.48 -7.79
C PRO A 421 -17.66 -5.75 -8.84
N ASP A 422 -17.82 -6.30 -10.04
CA ASP A 422 -18.19 -5.51 -11.24
C ASP A 422 -19.67 -5.60 -11.68
N GLY A 423 -20.53 -6.35 -10.98
CA GLY A 423 -21.95 -6.45 -11.38
C GLY A 423 -22.89 -6.84 -10.23
N GLY A 424 -23.92 -6.02 -9.98
CA GLY A 424 -25.06 -6.36 -9.09
C GLY A 424 -24.89 -6.13 -7.59
N ALA A 425 -23.65 -5.94 -7.12
CA ALA A 425 -23.27 -5.97 -5.70
C ALA A 425 -24.07 -5.12 -4.72
N THR A 426 -24.49 -3.92 -5.12
CA THR A 426 -25.25 -3.03 -4.25
C THR A 426 -26.68 -3.54 -4.07
N MET A 427 -27.26 -4.21 -5.07
CA MET A 427 -28.64 -4.71 -4.99
C MET A 427 -28.80 -5.83 -3.96
N ASN A 428 -27.80 -6.69 -3.80
CA ASN A 428 -27.83 -7.75 -2.79
C ASN A 428 -27.91 -7.21 -1.34
N CYS A 429 -27.33 -6.03 -1.09
CA CYS A 429 -27.45 -5.34 0.19
C CYS A 429 -28.93 -5.03 0.53
N TYR A 430 -29.71 -4.61 -0.46
CA TYR A 430 -31.13 -4.33 -0.28
C TYR A 430 -31.97 -5.60 -0.23
N VAL A 431 -31.81 -6.49 -1.21
CA VAL A 431 -32.62 -7.70 -1.38
C VAL A 431 -32.58 -8.60 -0.15
N THR A 432 -31.40 -8.77 0.45
CA THR A 432 -31.26 -9.61 1.66
C THR A 432 -32.11 -9.09 2.82
N ASN A 433 -32.05 -7.77 3.09
CA ASN A 433 -32.80 -7.15 4.18
C ASN A 433 -34.32 -7.21 3.93
N ILE A 434 -34.75 -7.03 2.68
CA ILE A 434 -36.16 -7.15 2.27
C ILE A 434 -36.66 -8.58 2.50
N LEU A 435 -35.94 -9.58 1.97
CA LEU A 435 -36.37 -10.98 2.06
C LEU A 435 -36.44 -11.46 3.51
N LEU A 436 -35.45 -11.14 4.35
CA LEU A 436 -35.45 -11.54 5.76
C LEU A 436 -36.61 -10.89 6.55
N SER A 437 -36.88 -9.61 6.31
CA SER A 437 -37.98 -8.92 7.00
C SER A 437 -39.34 -9.51 6.62
N LEU A 438 -39.57 -9.71 5.31
CA LEU A 438 -40.81 -10.29 4.77
C LEU A 438 -40.99 -11.74 5.24
N ALA A 439 -39.93 -12.54 5.21
CA ALA A 439 -39.96 -13.93 5.65
C ALA A 439 -40.44 -14.04 7.11
N PHE A 440 -39.98 -13.16 8.00
CA PHE A 440 -40.45 -13.12 9.37
C PHE A 440 -41.94 -12.77 9.46
N SER A 441 -42.41 -11.71 8.78
CA SER A 441 -43.82 -11.28 8.88
C SER A 441 -44.80 -12.31 8.34
N LEU A 442 -44.44 -12.97 7.23
CA LEU A 442 -45.27 -14.02 6.62
C LEU A 442 -45.30 -15.30 7.46
N SER A 443 -44.23 -15.60 8.20
CA SER A 443 -44.14 -16.79 9.05
C SER A 443 -44.70 -16.55 10.46
N TYR A 444 -44.08 -15.67 11.25
CA TYR A 444 -44.47 -15.39 12.64
C TYR A 444 -45.76 -14.59 12.76
N GLY A 445 -46.06 -13.72 11.79
CA GLY A 445 -47.35 -13.02 11.76
C GLY A 445 -48.53 -13.98 11.61
N VAL A 446 -48.35 -15.07 10.84
CA VAL A 446 -49.34 -16.14 10.74
C VAL A 446 -49.47 -16.90 12.07
N LEU A 447 -48.36 -17.25 12.72
CA LEU A 447 -48.38 -17.93 14.01
C LEU A 447 -49.12 -17.10 15.06
N PHE A 448 -48.80 -15.81 15.16
CA PHE A 448 -49.48 -14.86 16.03
C PHE A 448 -50.99 -14.77 15.73
N SER A 449 -51.36 -14.63 14.46
CA SER A 449 -52.77 -14.52 14.06
C SER A 449 -53.57 -15.79 14.38
N LYS A 450 -52.94 -16.97 14.23
CA LYS A 450 -53.53 -18.26 14.58
C LYS A 450 -53.73 -18.43 16.08
N THR A 451 -52.72 -18.13 16.90
CA THR A 451 -52.83 -18.22 18.36
C THR A 451 -53.82 -17.20 18.90
N TYR A 452 -53.87 -15.99 18.32
CA TYR A 452 -54.86 -14.98 18.65
C TYR A 452 -56.30 -15.47 18.43
N ARG A 453 -56.58 -16.11 17.29
CA ARG A 453 -57.90 -16.70 17.01
C ARG A 453 -58.29 -17.73 18.07
N ILE A 454 -57.37 -18.63 18.43
CA ILE A 454 -57.60 -19.65 19.45
C ILE A 454 -57.90 -18.99 20.80
N ALA A 455 -57.05 -18.06 21.26
CA ALA A 455 -57.22 -17.36 22.53
C ALA A 455 -58.58 -16.65 22.64
N ARG A 456 -59.05 -16.04 21.54
CA ARG A 456 -60.35 -15.33 21.51
C ARG A 456 -61.56 -16.25 21.52
N ILE A 457 -61.46 -17.45 20.94
CA ILE A 457 -62.54 -18.44 20.97
C ILE A 457 -62.78 -18.94 22.41
N PHE A 458 -61.72 -19.16 23.19
CA PHE A 458 -61.82 -19.71 24.54
C PHE A 458 -62.06 -18.67 25.65
N GLN A 459 -61.81 -17.38 25.41
CA GLN A 459 -62.01 -16.31 26.42
C GLN A 459 -63.47 -15.84 26.60
N LYS A 460 -64.42 -16.13 25.69
CA LYS A 460 -65.77 -15.51 25.69
C LYS A 460 -66.90 -16.36 26.30
N GLY A 461 -66.58 -17.40 27.05
CA GLY A 461 -67.56 -18.25 27.75
C GLY A 461 -68.38 -19.18 26.83
N PRO A 462 -69.06 -20.19 27.39
CA PRO A 462 -69.60 -21.33 26.66
C PRO A 462 -70.79 -21.04 25.73
N LEU A 463 -71.33 -19.82 25.69
CA LEU A 463 -72.61 -19.52 25.02
C LEU A 463 -72.54 -18.45 23.90
N LYS A 464 -71.36 -17.98 23.49
CA LYS A 464 -71.21 -17.11 22.30
C LYS A 464 -70.17 -17.67 21.32
N VAL A 465 -70.64 -18.38 20.29
CA VAL A 465 -69.82 -18.81 19.17
C VAL A 465 -69.46 -17.58 18.32
N LEU A 466 -68.24 -17.08 18.49
CA LEU A 466 -67.68 -16.01 17.65
C LEU A 466 -67.13 -16.61 16.35
N VAL A 467 -67.78 -16.30 15.22
CA VAL A 467 -67.27 -16.66 13.88
C VAL A 467 -66.25 -15.62 13.43
N ILE A 468 -64.96 -15.92 13.60
CA ILE A 468 -63.87 -15.09 13.08
C ILE A 468 -63.60 -15.52 11.63
N THR A 469 -63.66 -14.58 10.69
CA THR A 469 -63.48 -14.86 9.26
C THR A 469 -62.01 -14.94 8.89
N HIS A 470 -61.66 -15.78 7.90
CA HIS A 470 -60.26 -15.93 7.45
C HIS A 470 -59.65 -14.61 6.93
N TRP A 471 -60.47 -13.75 6.33
CA TRP A 471 -60.05 -12.43 5.87
C TRP A 471 -59.59 -11.49 6.99
N GLN A 472 -60.21 -11.57 8.18
CA GLN A 472 -59.78 -10.79 9.34
C GLN A 472 -58.38 -11.19 9.83
N LEU A 473 -58.04 -12.49 9.78
CA LEU A 473 -56.71 -12.97 10.16
C LEU A 473 -55.65 -12.58 9.12
N ILE A 474 -55.95 -12.73 7.84
CA ILE A 474 -55.02 -12.35 6.75
C ILE A 474 -54.75 -10.84 6.80
N ARG A 475 -55.75 -10.02 7.16
CA ARG A 475 -55.56 -8.58 7.37
C ARG A 475 -54.51 -8.27 8.44
N TYR A 476 -54.43 -9.01 9.55
CA TYR A 476 -53.39 -8.79 10.57
C TYR A 476 -51.99 -9.07 10.03
N VAL A 477 -51.82 -10.17 9.27
CA VAL A 477 -50.54 -10.46 8.59
C VAL A 477 -50.19 -9.37 7.58
N GLY A 478 -51.19 -8.90 6.81
CA GLY A 478 -51.03 -7.81 5.85
C GLY A 478 -50.59 -6.49 6.50
N ILE A 479 -51.08 -6.17 7.70
CA ILE A 479 -50.63 -5.01 8.48
C ILE A 479 -49.15 -5.14 8.85
N LEU A 480 -48.70 -6.32 9.30
CA LEU A 480 -47.29 -6.54 9.65
C LEU A 480 -46.36 -6.42 8.44
N VAL A 481 -46.78 -6.93 7.27
CA VAL A 481 -46.05 -6.78 6.00
C VAL A 481 -46.02 -5.33 5.55
N PHE A 482 -47.13 -4.61 5.68
CA PHE A 482 -47.19 -3.17 5.35
C PHE A 482 -46.22 -2.36 6.22
N LEU A 483 -46.17 -2.65 7.52
CA LEU A 483 -45.21 -2.02 8.44
C LEU A 483 -43.75 -2.29 8.01
N ASP A 484 -43.43 -3.52 7.59
CA ASP A 484 -42.09 -3.83 7.08
C ASP A 484 -41.72 -3.00 5.86
N VAL A 485 -42.64 -2.89 4.89
CA VAL A 485 -42.42 -2.11 3.67
C VAL A 485 -42.19 -0.65 4.02
N VAL A 486 -42.98 -0.06 4.92
CA VAL A 486 -42.82 1.33 5.36
C VAL A 486 -41.48 1.55 6.05
N ILE A 487 -41.10 0.69 7.00
CA ILE A 487 -39.84 0.81 7.75
C ILE A 487 -38.63 0.68 6.80
N LEU A 488 -38.64 -0.33 5.92
CA LEU A 488 -37.55 -0.56 4.96
C LEU A 488 -37.46 0.55 3.91
N ALA A 489 -38.59 1.01 3.37
CA ALA A 489 -38.60 2.13 2.42
C ALA A 489 -38.07 3.40 3.08
N THR A 490 -38.46 3.67 4.32
CA THR A 490 -37.94 4.82 5.09
C THR A 490 -36.43 4.70 5.27
N TRP A 491 -35.93 3.49 5.63
CA TRP A 491 -34.50 3.26 5.77
C TRP A 491 -33.76 3.49 4.44
N PHE A 492 -34.19 2.85 3.36
CA PHE A 492 -33.49 2.90 2.08
C PHE A 492 -33.49 4.30 1.44
N VAL A 493 -34.52 5.11 1.71
CA VAL A 493 -34.60 6.50 1.22
C VAL A 493 -33.80 7.45 2.11
N ALA A 494 -33.91 7.33 3.44
CA ALA A 494 -33.25 8.25 4.37
C ALA A 494 -31.74 7.97 4.52
N ASP A 495 -31.33 6.70 4.46
CA ASP A 495 -29.95 6.26 4.69
C ASP A 495 -29.64 5.03 3.81
N PRO A 496 -29.37 5.25 2.51
CA PRO A 496 -29.20 4.18 1.53
C PRO A 496 -28.00 3.28 1.89
N LEU A 497 -28.18 1.98 1.66
CA LEU A 497 -27.12 0.99 1.86
C LEU A 497 -26.07 1.10 0.76
N SER A 498 -24.81 1.11 1.18
CA SER A 498 -23.65 1.13 0.30
C SER A 498 -22.68 0.02 0.65
N ARG A 499 -21.94 -0.47 -0.35
CA ARG A 499 -20.88 -1.45 -0.15
C ARG A 499 -19.60 -0.70 0.23
N VAL A 500 -19.12 -0.90 1.45
CA VAL A 500 -17.93 -0.23 1.98
C VAL A 500 -16.80 -1.24 2.13
N ARG A 501 -15.63 -0.90 1.58
CA ARG A 501 -14.36 -1.59 1.80
C ARG A 501 -13.78 -1.17 3.14
N THR A 502 -13.37 -2.13 3.94
CA THR A 502 -12.59 -1.91 5.16
C THR A 502 -11.25 -2.63 5.02
N ASP A 503 -10.17 -1.85 5.04
CA ASP A 503 -8.81 -2.38 4.95
C ASP A 503 -8.34 -2.88 6.32
N LEU A 504 -7.60 -3.99 6.32
CA LEU A 504 -6.98 -4.59 7.48
C LEU A 504 -5.46 -4.32 7.45
N PRO A 505 -4.75 -4.44 8.58
CA PRO A 505 -3.30 -4.22 8.62
C PRO A 505 -2.56 -5.07 7.59
N SER A 506 -1.71 -4.44 6.78
CA SER A 506 -0.89 -5.12 5.79
C SER A 506 0.25 -5.90 6.45
N TYR A 507 0.67 -6.99 5.82
CA TYR A 507 1.77 -7.82 6.29
C TYR A 507 2.64 -8.31 5.12
N PRO A 508 3.94 -8.62 5.34
CA PRO A 508 4.80 -9.16 4.29
C PRO A 508 4.21 -10.45 3.71
N ASP A 509 4.26 -10.60 2.39
CA ASP A 509 3.73 -11.79 1.73
C ASP A 509 4.45 -13.06 2.23
N PRO A 510 3.73 -14.07 2.75
CA PRO A 510 4.36 -15.30 3.22
C PRO A 510 5.11 -16.07 2.12
N SER A 511 4.73 -15.89 0.85
CA SER A 511 5.36 -16.56 -0.29
C SER A 511 6.60 -15.83 -0.81
N ASP A 512 6.58 -14.49 -0.78
CA ASP A 512 7.71 -13.64 -1.16
C ASP A 512 7.76 -12.36 -0.29
N PRO A 513 8.26 -12.48 0.96
CA PRO A 513 8.21 -11.39 1.93
C PRO A 513 9.00 -10.16 1.49
N MET A 514 9.94 -10.37 0.56
CA MET A 514 10.86 -9.35 0.10
C MET A 514 10.34 -8.63 -1.13
N ARG A 515 9.45 -9.20 -1.95
CA ARG A 515 8.91 -8.55 -3.16
C ARG A 515 7.50 -8.02 -2.99
N SER A 516 6.67 -8.62 -2.13
CA SER A 516 5.26 -8.24 -1.99
C SER A 516 4.83 -8.02 -0.54
N ILE A 517 3.85 -7.11 -0.39
CA ILE A 517 3.12 -6.87 0.84
C ILE A 517 1.66 -7.22 0.58
N VAL A 518 1.09 -8.09 1.41
CA VAL A 518 -0.32 -8.43 1.36
C VAL A 518 -1.11 -7.38 2.13
N SER A 519 -2.07 -6.75 1.45
CA SER A 519 -3.02 -5.80 2.03
C SER A 519 -4.41 -6.44 2.05
N PRO A 520 -4.78 -7.11 3.15
CA PRO A 520 -6.09 -7.72 3.29
C PRO A 520 -7.20 -6.67 3.42
N PHE A 521 -8.38 -6.97 2.88
CA PHE A 521 -9.58 -6.15 3.05
C PHE A 521 -10.85 -7.00 3.05
N PHE A 522 -11.92 -6.52 3.67
CA PHE A 522 -13.26 -7.09 3.52
C PHE A 522 -14.26 -6.02 3.07
N GLU A 523 -15.39 -6.47 2.53
CA GLU A 523 -16.45 -5.60 2.07
C GLU A 523 -17.74 -5.94 2.82
N SER A 524 -18.45 -4.91 3.25
CA SER A 524 -19.71 -5.06 3.97
C SER A 524 -20.73 -4.03 3.49
N CYS A 525 -22.01 -4.39 3.57
CA CYS A 525 -23.10 -3.47 3.32
C CYS A 525 -23.33 -2.64 4.59
N THR A 526 -23.09 -1.34 4.52
CA THR A 526 -23.28 -0.43 5.66
C THR A 526 -24.02 0.84 5.22
N SER A 527 -24.65 1.48 6.21
CA SER A 527 -25.30 2.79 6.13
C SER A 527 -24.95 3.57 7.40
N LYS A 528 -25.11 4.90 7.40
CA LYS A 528 -24.58 5.75 8.47
C LYS A 528 -25.23 5.47 9.82
N ASN A 529 -26.53 5.25 9.82
CA ASN A 529 -27.39 5.00 10.98
C ASN A 529 -27.94 3.56 10.98
N MET A 530 -27.18 2.61 10.42
CA MET A 530 -27.59 1.20 10.29
C MET A 530 -28.06 0.59 11.61
N THR A 531 -27.35 0.88 12.71
CA THR A 531 -27.69 0.37 14.05
C THR A 531 -29.10 0.79 14.47
N THR A 532 -29.47 2.05 14.25
CA THR A 532 -30.78 2.59 14.60
C THR A 532 -31.91 1.86 13.88
N PHE A 533 -31.82 1.74 12.55
CA PHE A 533 -32.86 1.07 11.76
C PHE A 533 -32.96 -0.43 12.07
N VAL A 534 -31.83 -1.12 12.22
CA VAL A 534 -31.80 -2.54 12.61
C VAL A 534 -32.41 -2.72 14.01
N SER A 535 -32.10 -1.83 14.97
CA SER A 535 -32.68 -1.87 16.31
C SER A 535 -34.19 -1.67 16.29
N VAL A 536 -34.72 -0.71 15.51
CA VAL A 536 -36.17 -0.49 15.37
C VAL A 536 -36.87 -1.75 14.84
N ILE A 537 -36.31 -2.36 13.79
CA ILE A 537 -36.85 -3.61 13.22
C ILE A 537 -36.84 -4.72 14.28
N LEU A 538 -35.70 -4.95 14.95
CA LEU A 538 -35.58 -6.01 15.95
C LEU A 538 -36.50 -5.82 17.15
N ILE A 539 -36.68 -4.59 17.65
CA ILE A 539 -37.59 -4.29 18.77
C ILE A 539 -39.03 -4.62 18.39
N TYR A 540 -39.50 -4.11 17.25
CA TYR A 540 -40.86 -4.37 16.76
C TYR A 540 -41.11 -5.87 16.55
N LYS A 541 -40.18 -6.56 15.89
CA LYS A 541 -40.27 -8.01 15.65
C LYS A 541 -40.21 -8.81 16.95
N GLY A 542 -39.41 -8.36 17.92
CA GLY A 542 -39.35 -8.89 19.27
C GLY A 542 -40.69 -8.80 20.00
N ILE A 543 -41.37 -7.65 19.93
CA ILE A 543 -42.71 -7.45 20.51
C ILE A 543 -43.72 -8.43 19.90
N VAL A 544 -43.70 -8.62 18.58
CA VAL A 544 -44.59 -9.58 17.90
C VAL A 544 -44.31 -11.01 18.37
N THR A 545 -43.04 -11.41 18.48
CA THR A 545 -42.64 -12.74 18.98
C THR A 545 -43.08 -12.94 20.43
N LEU A 546 -42.83 -11.98 21.32
CA LEU A 546 -43.22 -12.05 22.73
C LEU A 546 -44.74 -12.12 22.91
N GLY A 547 -45.49 -11.34 22.12
CA GLY A 547 -46.95 -11.45 22.07
C GLY A 547 -47.42 -12.82 21.60
N GLY A 548 -46.72 -13.40 20.61
CA GLY A 548 -46.95 -14.77 20.13
C GLY A 548 -46.71 -15.82 21.21
N VAL A 549 -45.60 -15.71 21.96
CA VAL A 549 -45.27 -16.58 23.10
C VAL A 549 -46.35 -16.47 24.19
N TYR A 550 -46.73 -15.26 24.58
CA TYR A 550 -47.77 -15.03 25.58
C TYR A 550 -49.10 -15.68 25.19
N LEU A 551 -49.54 -15.49 23.94
CA LEU A 551 -50.78 -16.10 23.44
C LEU A 551 -50.68 -17.63 23.33
N ALA A 552 -49.52 -18.16 22.95
CA ALA A 552 -49.29 -19.60 22.91
C ALA A 552 -49.36 -20.21 24.33
N TYR A 553 -48.76 -19.55 25.32
CA TYR A 553 -48.86 -19.94 26.72
C TYR A 553 -50.31 -19.86 27.23
N ALA A 554 -51.03 -18.77 26.94
CA ALA A 554 -52.42 -18.60 27.35
C ALA A 554 -53.39 -19.64 26.72
N THR A 555 -52.95 -20.39 25.70
CA THR A 555 -53.75 -21.39 24.99
C THR A 555 -53.21 -22.81 25.13
N SER A 556 -52.26 -23.05 26.05
CA SER A 556 -51.64 -24.37 26.27
C SER A 556 -52.59 -25.43 26.81
N ASP A 557 -53.56 -25.02 27.63
CA ASP A 557 -54.43 -25.91 28.41
C ASP A 557 -55.66 -26.41 27.62
N VAL A 558 -55.77 -26.04 26.34
CA VAL A 558 -56.89 -26.42 25.47
C VAL A 558 -56.57 -27.73 24.74
N GLU A 559 -57.04 -28.86 25.28
CA GLU A 559 -56.81 -30.20 24.71
C GLU A 559 -57.99 -30.70 23.87
N ILE A 560 -58.20 -30.09 22.70
CA ILE A 560 -59.12 -30.65 21.69
C ILE A 560 -58.26 -31.30 20.60
N PRO A 561 -58.32 -32.64 20.36
CA PRO A 561 -57.46 -33.34 19.40
C PRO A 561 -57.50 -32.77 17.97
N ALA A 562 -58.66 -32.27 17.54
CA ALA A 562 -58.84 -31.61 16.25
C ALA A 562 -58.34 -30.14 16.21
N LEU A 563 -57.96 -29.57 17.36
CA LEU A 563 -57.51 -28.19 17.54
C LEU A 563 -56.15 -28.09 18.27
N ASN A 564 -55.41 -29.20 18.42
CA ASN A 564 -54.12 -29.30 19.13
C ASN A 564 -52.95 -28.63 18.38
N ASP A 565 -53.25 -27.72 17.45
CA ASP A 565 -52.28 -26.92 16.71
C ASP A 565 -51.55 -25.92 17.64
N SER A 566 -52.16 -25.51 18.75
CA SER A 566 -51.59 -24.51 19.68
C SER A 566 -50.26 -24.96 20.31
N LYS A 567 -50.15 -26.25 20.70
CA LYS A 567 -48.92 -26.81 21.31
C LYS A 567 -47.74 -26.79 20.33
N TYR A 568 -47.96 -27.20 19.09
CA TYR A 568 -46.94 -27.17 18.04
C TYR A 568 -46.54 -25.75 17.64
N ILE A 569 -47.49 -24.81 17.62
CA ILE A 569 -47.21 -23.39 17.40
C ILE A 569 -46.33 -22.83 18.53
N GLY A 570 -46.67 -23.10 19.79
CA GLY A 570 -45.87 -22.68 20.94
C GLY A 570 -44.44 -23.21 20.89
N MET A 571 -44.28 -24.51 20.59
CA MET A 571 -42.96 -25.13 20.44
C MET A 571 -42.14 -24.49 19.31
N SER A 572 -42.76 -24.22 18.17
CA SER A 572 -42.09 -23.55 17.04
C SER A 572 -41.60 -22.14 17.38
N ILE A 573 -42.43 -21.34 18.07
CA ILE A 573 -42.05 -19.97 18.49
C ILE A 573 -40.90 -20.04 19.50
N TYR A 574 -40.98 -20.97 20.46
CA TYR A 574 -39.94 -21.16 21.47
C TYR A 574 -38.57 -21.54 20.87
N CYS A 575 -38.54 -22.54 19.99
CA CYS A 575 -37.29 -23.00 19.36
C CYS A 575 -36.61 -21.88 18.59
N ALA A 576 -37.34 -21.16 17.75
CA ALA A 576 -36.75 -20.12 16.93
C ALA A 576 -36.43 -18.83 17.69
N GLY A 577 -37.27 -18.44 18.66
CA GLY A 577 -36.99 -17.32 19.55
C GLY A 577 -35.70 -17.54 20.35
N SER A 578 -35.51 -18.75 20.89
CA SER A 578 -34.28 -19.10 21.62
C SER A 578 -33.04 -19.03 20.73
N LEU A 579 -33.13 -19.54 19.49
CA LEU A 579 -32.03 -19.42 18.52
C LEU A 579 -31.69 -17.95 18.23
N ALA A 580 -32.69 -17.09 18.03
CA ALA A 580 -32.46 -15.67 17.77
C ALA A 580 -31.80 -14.95 18.96
N VAL A 581 -32.25 -15.23 20.20
CA VAL A 581 -31.70 -14.65 21.44
C VAL A 581 -30.23 -15.06 21.65
N ILE A 582 -29.84 -16.26 21.22
CA ILE A 582 -28.46 -16.74 21.32
C ILE A 582 -27.60 -16.18 20.18
N THR A 583 -28.06 -16.28 18.93
CA THR A 583 -27.25 -15.97 17.75
C THR A 583 -26.98 -14.46 17.59
N LEU A 584 -27.96 -13.60 17.84
CA LEU A 584 -27.81 -12.16 17.58
C LEU A 584 -26.72 -11.48 18.45
N PRO A 585 -26.63 -11.72 19.77
CA PRO A 585 -25.53 -11.19 20.58
C PRO A 585 -24.17 -11.75 20.15
N ILE A 586 -24.08 -13.06 19.87
CA ILE A 586 -22.81 -13.68 19.46
C ILE A 586 -22.27 -13.03 18.17
N LEU A 587 -23.14 -12.71 17.20
CA LEU A 587 -22.75 -12.01 15.98
C LEU A 587 -22.17 -10.60 16.22
N GLN A 588 -22.42 -9.97 17.36
CA GLN A 588 -21.79 -8.69 17.73
C GLN A 588 -20.37 -8.87 18.27
N TYR A 589 -20.07 -10.00 18.91
CA TYR A 589 -18.76 -10.27 19.52
C TYR A 589 -17.77 -11.00 18.60
N VAL A 590 -18.25 -11.79 17.63
CA VAL A 590 -17.36 -12.49 16.69
C VAL A 590 -16.59 -11.49 15.84
N ASP A 591 -15.25 -11.56 15.89
CA ASP A 591 -14.36 -10.67 15.15
C ASP A 591 -14.71 -10.64 13.65
N ARG A 592 -14.71 -9.44 13.08
CA ARG A 592 -14.96 -9.20 11.65
C ARG A 592 -13.89 -9.82 10.77
N SER A 593 -12.70 -10.08 11.31
CA SER A 593 -11.61 -10.81 10.64
C SER A 593 -11.94 -12.28 10.33
N ARG A 594 -13.00 -12.86 10.94
CA ARG A 594 -13.43 -14.25 10.77
C ARG A 594 -14.77 -14.35 10.01
N PRO A 595 -14.79 -14.13 8.68
CA PRO A 595 -16.03 -14.08 7.92
C PRO A 595 -16.77 -15.42 7.87
N ASP A 596 -16.06 -16.55 7.86
CA ASP A 596 -16.69 -17.88 7.90
C ASP A 596 -17.55 -18.08 9.15
N ALA A 597 -17.04 -17.73 10.32
CA ALA A 597 -17.75 -17.89 11.58
C ALA A 597 -19.03 -17.03 11.60
N ARG A 598 -18.94 -15.77 11.18
CA ARG A 598 -20.10 -14.85 11.13
C ARG A 598 -21.14 -15.33 10.11
N PHE A 599 -20.68 -15.71 8.93
CA PHE A 599 -21.53 -16.21 7.84
C PHE A 599 -22.29 -17.46 8.29
N LEU A 600 -21.58 -18.52 8.71
CA LEU A 600 -22.18 -19.79 9.12
C LEU A 600 -23.11 -19.63 10.32
N LEU A 601 -22.72 -18.86 11.34
CA LEU A 601 -23.54 -18.65 12.52
C LEU A 601 -24.90 -18.02 12.17
N SER A 602 -24.90 -17.01 11.29
CA SER A 602 -26.13 -16.34 10.86
C SER A 602 -27.02 -17.23 9.98
N THR A 603 -26.45 -17.89 8.96
CA THR A 603 -27.22 -18.66 7.98
C THR A 603 -27.73 -19.98 8.56
N LEU A 604 -26.94 -20.67 9.38
CA LEU A 604 -27.36 -21.91 10.02
C LEU A 604 -28.46 -21.67 11.07
N ALA A 605 -28.44 -20.54 11.78
CA ALA A 605 -29.51 -20.17 12.70
C ALA A 605 -30.84 -19.99 11.95
N ILE A 606 -30.83 -19.27 10.83
CA ILE A 606 -32.01 -19.08 9.97
C ILE A 606 -32.52 -20.42 9.41
N ILE A 607 -31.63 -21.25 8.86
CA ILE A 607 -31.99 -22.56 8.30
C ILE A 607 -32.57 -23.47 9.37
N SER A 608 -31.98 -23.50 10.57
CA SER A 608 -32.43 -24.36 11.67
C SER A 608 -33.79 -23.91 12.19
N ALA A 609 -33.99 -22.61 12.41
CA ALA A 609 -35.28 -22.05 12.82
C ALA A 609 -36.38 -22.31 11.78
N THR A 610 -36.08 -22.09 10.51
CA THR A 610 -37.06 -22.25 9.40
C THR A 610 -37.43 -23.72 9.19
N THR A 611 -36.43 -24.61 9.20
CA THR A 611 -36.65 -26.06 9.05
C THR A 611 -37.40 -26.62 10.26
N GLY A 612 -37.03 -26.21 11.48
CA GLY A 612 -37.73 -26.57 12.70
C GLY A 612 -39.20 -26.17 12.65
N GLN A 613 -39.49 -24.94 12.21
CA GLN A 613 -40.86 -24.45 12.05
C GLN A 613 -41.67 -25.28 11.05
N LEU A 614 -41.10 -25.64 9.89
CA LEU A 614 -41.79 -26.50 8.91
C LEU A 614 -42.05 -27.90 9.47
N CYS A 615 -41.03 -28.54 10.06
CA CYS A 615 -41.15 -29.89 10.58
C CYS A 615 -42.14 -29.98 11.75
N ILE A 616 -42.03 -29.10 12.75
CA ILE A 616 -42.90 -29.10 13.94
C ILE A 616 -44.38 -28.91 13.56
N LEU A 617 -44.68 -28.04 12.60
CA LEU A 617 -46.06 -27.67 12.27
C LEU A 617 -46.73 -28.59 11.26
N PHE A 618 -45.97 -29.19 10.34
CA PHE A 618 -46.54 -29.92 9.20
C PHE A 618 -46.24 -31.41 9.19
N PHE A 619 -45.13 -31.87 9.78
CA PHE A 619 -44.81 -33.30 9.80
C PHE A 619 -45.90 -34.14 10.50
N PRO A 620 -46.42 -33.75 11.69
CA PRO A 620 -47.51 -34.50 12.34
C PRO A 620 -48.78 -34.56 11.47
N LYS A 621 -49.06 -33.50 10.70
CA LYS A 621 -50.25 -33.41 9.84
C LYS A 621 -50.12 -34.29 8.60
N MET A 622 -48.97 -34.25 7.96
CA MET A 622 -48.67 -35.11 6.81
C MET A 622 -48.75 -36.58 7.23
N PHE A 623 -48.14 -36.93 8.36
CA PHE A 623 -48.17 -38.29 8.90
C PHE A 623 -49.60 -38.78 9.21
N ALA A 624 -50.41 -37.97 9.90
CA ALA A 624 -51.79 -38.33 10.26
C ALA A 624 -52.72 -38.54 9.04
N VAL A 625 -52.50 -37.78 7.96
CA VAL A 625 -53.26 -37.94 6.71
C VAL A 625 -52.79 -39.17 5.95
N MET A 626 -51.47 -39.41 5.85
CA MET A 626 -50.90 -40.56 5.12
C MET A 626 -51.23 -41.90 5.78
N THR A 627 -51.28 -41.95 7.11
CA THR A 627 -51.60 -43.17 7.88
C THR A 627 -53.10 -43.43 8.07
N GLY A 628 -53.97 -42.53 7.58
CA GLY A 628 -55.43 -42.65 7.76
C GLY A 628 -55.94 -42.27 9.17
N ALA A 629 -55.05 -41.97 10.12
CA ALA A 629 -55.37 -41.60 11.51
C ALA A 629 -56.16 -40.29 11.65
N HIS A 630 -56.21 -39.46 10.60
CA HIS A 630 -57.00 -38.22 10.58
C HIS A 630 -58.51 -38.43 10.83
N SER A 631 -59.07 -39.60 10.46
CA SER A 631 -60.49 -39.92 10.68
C SER A 631 -60.83 -40.05 12.17
N THR A 632 -59.94 -40.64 12.96
CA THR A 632 -60.07 -40.81 14.41
C THR A 632 -59.89 -39.50 15.16
N LEU A 633 -58.98 -38.63 14.70
CA LEU A 633 -58.70 -37.31 15.29
C LEU A 633 -59.82 -36.28 15.06
N THR A 634 -60.74 -36.55 14.14
CA THR A 634 -61.82 -35.63 13.75
C THR A 634 -63.21 -36.06 14.26
N ARG A 635 -63.37 -37.30 14.76
CA ARG A 635 -64.66 -37.85 15.19
C ARG A 635 -65.06 -37.38 16.59
N ALA A 636 -65.91 -36.35 16.64
CA ALA A 636 -66.77 -35.86 17.72
C ALA A 636 -66.44 -36.28 19.18
N THR A 637 -65.80 -35.37 19.92
CA THR A 637 -65.93 -35.32 21.39
C THR A 637 -67.31 -34.75 21.77
N LYS A 638 -67.96 -35.40 22.74
CA LYS A 638 -69.17 -34.99 23.47
C LYS A 638 -69.10 -33.54 24.00
N PRO A 639 -70.24 -32.89 24.36
CA PRO A 639 -70.28 -31.46 24.65
C PRO A 639 -69.31 -31.02 25.76
N LEU A 640 -68.75 -29.83 25.53
CA LEU A 640 -67.77 -29.11 26.35
C LEU A 640 -68.12 -29.13 27.85
N GLN A 641 -67.36 -29.88 28.66
CA GLN A 641 -67.29 -29.63 30.10
C GLN A 641 -66.03 -28.83 30.41
N VAL A 642 -66.23 -27.56 30.77
CA VAL A 642 -65.20 -26.71 31.38
C VAL A 642 -65.06 -27.16 32.83
N LYS A 643 -63.88 -27.66 33.24
CA LYS A 643 -63.56 -27.86 34.66
C LYS A 643 -63.55 -26.48 35.35
N PRO A 644 -64.29 -26.26 36.44
CA PRO A 644 -64.17 -25.03 37.20
C PRO A 644 -62.77 -24.95 37.80
N LYS A 645 -62.12 -23.77 37.71
CA LYS A 645 -60.96 -23.47 38.56
C LYS A 645 -61.44 -23.47 40.01
N THR A 646 -60.93 -24.39 40.82
CA THR A 646 -61.05 -24.34 42.28
C THR A 646 -60.40 -23.04 42.76
N PRO A 647 -61.06 -22.23 43.61
CA PRO A 647 -60.39 -21.17 44.32
C PRO A 647 -59.45 -21.83 45.34
N SER A 648 -58.15 -21.60 45.22
CA SER A 648 -57.22 -21.91 46.31
C SER A 648 -57.53 -20.98 47.48
N GLY A 649 -58.24 -21.52 48.46
CA GLY A 649 -58.46 -20.92 49.77
C GLY A 649 -57.14 -20.54 50.43
N THR A 650 -57.13 -19.39 51.10
CA THR A 650 -57.32 -19.22 52.55
C THR A 650 -55.99 -19.23 53.31
N ALA A 651 -55.74 -18.05 53.89
CA ALA A 651 -54.86 -17.78 55.00
C ALA A 651 -54.72 -18.93 56.00
N HIS A 652 -53.50 -19.13 56.51
CA HIS A 652 -53.28 -19.45 57.92
C HIS A 652 -51.89 -18.95 58.36
N HIS A 653 -51.95 -18.10 59.40
CA HIS A 653 -50.94 -17.65 60.36
C HIS A 653 -49.72 -16.86 59.89
#